data_AF-A0A8F4NU84-F1
#
_entry.id   AF-A0A8F4NU84-F1
#
_cell.length_a   1.000
_cell.length_b   1.000
_cell.length_c   1.000
_cell.angle_alpha   90.00
_cell.angle_beta   90.00
_cell.angle_gamma   90.00
#
_symmetry.space_group_name_H-M   'P 1'
#
loop_
_entity.id
_entity.type
_entity.pdbx_description
1 polymer ?
#
loop_
_entity_poly.entity_id
_entity_poly.type
_entity_poly.pdbx_seq_one_letter_code
_entity_poly.pdbx_strand_id
1 'polypeptide(L)'
;MSQFTVQDFAQFLKNAKEDNKPYVLFTGAGCSYTAGIPLAGELVEEINRDFSFALKNLTETEKKQYGKCMAALGKDNRRRLLSKYIDKAKINWASLMIAQLIDRGYFKRVLTFNFDNLLARSCGLLGLYPATYDLTSADVDLHNLIVEPAIVHLHGQSHGFTQLNSDDETAKQTGTLSNFITTTLNSSPALFIGYSGDADAFFPELCTRYNGQHHLFWSGRDEEPKSTVNNQLLKHHSTAHYLQAKDADRFFIELAKALDVFPPKVIENPHAHLFAELENIKPMPVGSDDSSKDILTNTKQELTELIETKAQNKNIDTDKLLLEEKYQQLIDLYENKEIEQLNDNDKNNIAWAYTQLGVEQAKLMINATDRQIAENHYQQVAHNYQHALNIQPYMHEVLYNWGNAFSDLAEKAESPNIAKTLYKQACEKYQQALTIKPDDHETLNNWGVALSDLAKQADSPENANVLLEQACEKYQQAISIKPDYHAALNNWGLTLSNLAEQADSPENANVLLEQACEKYQQALTIKPDKHEALNNWGSALGNLAQQADNSEQSIALFEQAVEKYQQAISIKPDYHAALNNWGLTLSNLAQQADSPENANVLLEQACEKYQQALTLKTDKHEVLDNWGSALGNLAQQADNSEQSIALFEQAVEKYQQAISIKPDFHNALNNWGNALSNLAKQADNPEQAERYLQEAKDALLTAEKIEPNNVYNLACCYSLTKQTDECKQKLLTCLSANTLPNKQHLTEDPDLDNVRHLDWFSELLEKAS
;
A
#
# COMPACT_ATOMS: atom_id res chain seq x y z
N MET A 1 12.89 28.47 38.63
CA MET A 1 13.80 27.31 38.69
C MET A 1 13.56 26.49 37.43
N SER A 2 14.59 26.00 36.75
CA SER A 2 14.39 25.07 35.64
C SER A 2 13.76 23.79 36.20
N GLN A 3 12.56 23.43 35.73
CA GLN A 3 11.85 22.25 36.20
C GLN A 3 12.47 21.03 35.54
N PHE A 4 13.19 20.21 36.31
CA PHE A 4 13.76 18.97 35.80
C PHE A 4 12.66 17.95 35.55
N THR A 5 12.74 17.25 34.43
CA THR A 5 11.86 16.13 34.07
C THR A 5 12.46 14.79 34.53
N VAL A 6 11.66 13.73 34.47
CA VAL A 6 12.13 12.36 34.73
C VAL A 6 13.21 11.96 33.73
N GLN A 7 13.12 12.41 32.47
CA GLN A 7 14.12 12.18 31.44
C GLN A 7 15.45 12.87 31.76
N ASP A 8 15.40 14.12 32.24
CA ASP A 8 16.61 14.82 32.67
C ASP A 8 17.27 14.08 33.84
N PHE A 9 16.48 13.65 34.82
CA PHE A 9 16.97 12.89 35.96
C PHE A 9 17.57 11.52 35.56
N ALA A 10 16.97 10.84 34.57
CA ALA A 10 17.53 9.61 34.02
C ALA A 10 18.94 9.83 33.43
N GLN A 11 19.19 10.97 32.79
CA GLN A 11 20.52 11.32 32.29
C GLN A 11 21.52 11.54 33.43
N PHE A 12 21.12 12.20 34.53
CA PHE A 12 21.96 12.33 35.72
C PHE A 12 22.33 10.97 36.32
N LEU A 13 21.38 10.02 36.37
CA LEU A 13 21.64 8.66 36.85
C LEU A 13 22.60 7.89 35.95
N LYS A 14 22.48 8.03 34.62
CA LYS A 14 23.43 7.43 33.66
C LYS A 14 24.84 7.96 33.88
N ASN A 15 25.00 9.28 33.90
CA ASN A 15 26.31 9.93 34.09
C ASN A 15 26.93 9.54 35.45
N ALA A 16 26.14 9.57 36.53
CA ALA A 16 26.65 9.23 37.86
C ALA A 16 27.06 7.75 37.97
N LYS A 17 26.37 6.84 37.28
CA LYS A 17 26.76 5.43 37.20
C LYS A 17 28.07 5.25 36.42
N GLU A 18 28.23 5.94 35.30
CA GLU A 18 29.48 5.94 34.51
C GLU A 18 30.68 6.46 35.32
N ASP A 19 30.45 7.49 36.14
CA ASP A 19 31.44 8.06 37.05
C ASP A 19 31.71 7.18 38.30
N ASN A 20 31.12 5.98 38.38
CA ASN A 20 31.18 5.07 39.53
C ASN A 20 30.70 5.74 40.84
N LYS A 21 29.70 6.62 40.74
CA LYS A 21 29.04 7.32 41.84
C LYS A 21 27.51 7.10 41.80
N PRO A 22 27.03 5.85 41.86
CA PRO A 22 25.60 5.55 41.89
C PRO A 22 24.87 6.29 43.02
N TYR A 23 23.60 6.57 42.79
CA TYR A 23 22.81 7.41 43.70
C TYR A 23 22.49 6.70 45.02
N VAL A 24 22.32 7.51 46.06
CA VAL A 24 21.69 7.11 47.32
C VAL A 24 20.22 7.50 47.28
N LEU A 25 19.33 6.52 47.47
CA LEU A 25 17.89 6.75 47.46
C LEU A 25 17.34 6.84 48.88
N PHE A 26 16.58 7.90 49.17
CA PHE A 26 15.84 8.07 50.40
C PHE A 26 14.35 7.89 50.15
N THR A 27 13.74 6.95 50.86
CA THR A 27 12.31 6.59 50.69
C THR A 27 11.52 6.80 51.98
N GLY A 28 10.35 7.43 51.85
CA GLY A 28 9.35 7.54 52.92
C GLY A 28 8.03 6.86 52.55
N ALA A 29 7.01 7.03 53.39
CA ALA A 29 5.73 6.31 53.29
C ALA A 29 5.03 6.53 51.95
N GLY A 30 5.28 7.67 51.28
CA GLY A 30 4.74 7.95 49.95
C GLY A 30 5.17 6.94 48.88
N CYS A 31 6.32 6.27 49.03
CA CYS A 31 6.76 5.20 48.12
C CYS A 31 6.02 3.88 48.37
N SER A 32 5.47 3.67 49.56
CA SER A 32 4.73 2.46 49.94
C SER A 32 3.21 2.67 49.94
N TYR A 33 2.73 3.86 49.54
CA TYR A 33 1.32 4.22 49.66
C TYR A 33 0.39 3.32 48.85
N THR A 34 0.70 3.10 47.58
CA THR A 34 -0.08 2.23 46.67
C THR A 34 0.00 0.74 47.05
N ALA A 35 1.00 0.36 47.87
CA ALA A 35 1.10 -0.98 48.46
C ALA A 35 0.14 -1.21 49.64
N GLY A 36 -0.56 -0.15 50.09
CA GLY A 36 -1.48 -0.18 51.23
C GLY A 36 -0.87 0.29 52.55
N ILE A 37 0.30 0.93 52.53
CA ILE A 37 0.88 1.58 53.71
C ILE A 37 0.33 3.02 53.82
N PRO A 38 -0.38 3.37 54.90
CA PRO A 38 -0.98 4.69 55.04
C PRO A 38 0.07 5.78 55.24
N LEU A 39 -0.28 7.00 54.82
CA LEU A 39 0.52 8.19 55.11
C LEU A 39 0.36 8.60 56.58
N ALA A 40 1.30 9.39 57.09
CA ALA A 40 1.29 9.85 58.48
C ALA A 40 -0.03 10.54 58.88
N GLY A 41 -0.65 11.31 57.97
CA GLY A 41 -1.95 11.98 58.22
C GLY A 41 -3.10 10.98 58.41
N GLU A 42 -3.16 9.93 57.59
CA GLU A 42 -4.20 8.90 57.68
C GLU A 42 -4.04 8.05 58.95
N LEU A 43 -2.79 7.76 59.33
CA LEU A 43 -2.50 7.12 60.62
C LEU A 43 -2.96 8.01 61.79
N VAL A 44 -2.73 9.32 61.72
CA VAL A 44 -3.22 10.27 62.73
C VAL A 44 -4.74 10.24 62.82
N GLU A 45 -5.46 10.18 61.70
CA GLU A 45 -6.93 10.06 61.69
C GLU A 45 -7.40 8.77 62.36
N GLU A 46 -6.78 7.61 62.05
CA GLU A 46 -7.09 6.35 62.74
C GLU A 46 -6.76 6.42 64.23
N ILE A 47 -5.63 7.01 64.61
CA ILE A 47 -5.22 7.13 66.02
C ILE A 47 -6.23 7.98 66.79
N ASN A 48 -6.70 9.09 66.22
CA ASN A 48 -7.72 9.93 66.83
C ASN A 48 -9.07 9.22 66.97
N ARG A 49 -9.43 8.38 66.00
CA ARG A 49 -10.67 7.61 66.02
C ARG A 49 -10.62 6.46 67.03
N ASP A 50 -9.58 5.64 66.97
CA ASP A 50 -9.51 4.33 67.63
C ASP A 50 -8.79 4.38 68.99
N PHE A 51 -8.01 5.44 69.25
CA PHE A 51 -7.25 5.62 70.49
C PHE A 51 -7.51 6.98 71.17
N SER A 52 -8.69 7.58 70.94
CA SER A 52 -9.08 8.90 71.47
C SER A 52 -8.78 9.09 72.97
N PHE A 53 -8.97 8.06 73.80
CA PHE A 53 -8.67 8.11 75.23
C PHE A 53 -7.17 8.27 75.54
N ALA A 54 -6.29 7.65 74.74
CA ALA A 54 -4.84 7.78 74.91
C ALA A 54 -4.37 9.22 74.60
N LEU A 55 -5.11 9.93 73.73
CA LEU A 55 -4.79 11.30 73.30
C LEU A 55 -5.40 12.39 74.18
N LYS A 56 -6.05 12.05 75.30
CA LYS A 56 -6.81 12.99 76.13
C LYS A 56 -6.02 14.19 76.68
N ASN A 57 -4.69 14.03 76.77
CA ASN A 57 -3.77 15.05 77.28
C ASN A 57 -3.13 15.89 76.17
N LEU A 58 -3.40 15.60 74.89
CA LEU A 58 -2.90 16.36 73.75
C LEU A 58 -3.89 17.48 73.38
N THR A 59 -3.37 18.64 73.01
CA THR A 59 -4.15 19.73 72.42
C THR A 59 -4.66 19.36 71.02
N GLU A 60 -5.69 20.06 70.52
CA GLU A 60 -6.22 19.84 69.16
C GLU A 60 -5.18 20.06 68.05
N THR A 61 -4.14 20.84 68.32
CA THR A 61 -3.02 21.02 67.38
C THR A 61 -2.06 19.83 67.44
N GLU A 62 -1.72 19.36 68.63
CA GLU A 62 -0.85 18.18 68.80
C GLU A 62 -1.50 16.89 68.29
N LYS A 63 -2.82 16.77 68.37
CA LYS A 63 -3.58 15.65 67.79
C LYS A 63 -3.48 15.54 66.28
N LYS A 64 -2.96 16.56 65.59
CA LYS A 64 -2.68 16.53 64.14
C LYS A 64 -1.25 16.11 63.81
N GLN A 65 -0.39 15.97 64.82
CA GLN A 65 1.03 15.67 64.66
C GLN A 65 1.30 14.18 64.89
N TYR A 66 1.84 13.52 63.88
CA TYR A 66 2.12 12.08 63.90
C TYR A 66 2.97 11.66 65.11
N GLY A 67 4.11 12.32 65.33
CA GLY A 67 5.02 11.95 66.42
C GLY A 67 4.41 12.12 67.81
N LYS A 68 3.59 13.16 68.03
CA LYS A 68 2.85 13.36 69.29
C LYS A 68 1.76 12.32 69.50
N CYS A 69 0.99 12.00 68.47
CA CYS A 69 -0.01 10.96 68.52
C CYS A 69 0.60 9.59 68.82
N MET A 70 1.71 9.25 68.16
CA MET A 70 2.43 8.01 68.42
C MET A 70 3.05 8.00 69.83
N ALA A 71 3.61 9.11 70.31
CA ALA A 71 4.15 9.22 71.67
C ALA A 71 3.13 8.86 72.76
N ALA A 72 1.87 9.24 72.56
CA ALA A 72 0.76 8.95 73.48
C ALA A 72 0.34 7.47 73.51
N LEU A 73 0.74 6.67 72.50
CA LEU A 73 0.48 5.23 72.45
C LEU A 73 1.63 4.44 73.09
N GLY A 74 1.29 3.38 73.83
CA GLY A 74 2.26 2.37 74.27
C GLY A 74 2.84 1.59 73.08
N LYS A 75 4.07 1.08 73.21
CA LYS A 75 4.80 0.38 72.13
C LYS A 75 4.01 -0.77 71.50
N ASP A 76 3.31 -1.57 72.30
CA ASP A 76 2.48 -2.68 71.79
C ASP A 76 1.30 -2.19 70.93
N ASN A 77 0.68 -1.06 71.32
CA ASN A 77 -0.39 -0.46 70.53
C ASN A 77 0.12 0.11 69.21
N ARG A 78 1.31 0.76 69.21
CA ARG A 78 1.96 1.23 67.97
C ARG A 78 2.25 0.07 67.02
N ARG A 79 2.86 -1.01 67.53
CA ARG A 79 3.18 -2.20 66.73
C ARG A 79 1.92 -2.85 66.16
N ARG A 80 0.87 -3.03 66.98
CA ARG A 80 -0.42 -3.57 66.53
C ARG A 80 -1.12 -2.67 65.52
N LEU A 81 -0.99 -1.35 65.63
CA LEU A 81 -1.53 -0.42 64.65
C LEU A 81 -0.84 -0.58 63.29
N LEU A 82 0.49 -0.56 63.27
CA LEU A 82 1.28 -0.62 62.03
C LEU A 82 1.24 -2.00 61.37
N SER A 83 1.23 -3.09 62.15
CA SER A 83 1.24 -4.46 61.59
C SER A 83 0.01 -4.76 60.73
N LYS A 84 -1.17 -4.19 61.05
CA LYS A 84 -2.39 -4.33 60.23
C LYS A 84 -2.17 -3.98 58.76
N TYR A 85 -1.31 -2.99 58.51
CA TYR A 85 -1.00 -2.48 57.18
C TYR A 85 0.19 -3.23 56.59
N ILE A 86 1.27 -3.37 57.35
CA ILE A 86 2.51 -4.00 56.88
C ILE A 86 2.29 -5.46 56.47
N ASP A 87 1.53 -6.23 57.26
CA ASP A 87 1.31 -7.66 57.01
C ASP A 87 0.44 -7.90 55.76
N LYS A 88 -0.41 -6.93 55.42
CA LYS A 88 -1.32 -7.00 54.25
C LYS A 88 -0.75 -6.33 53.01
N ALA A 89 0.35 -5.59 53.14
CA ALA A 89 0.90 -4.80 52.06
C ALA A 89 1.38 -5.69 50.90
N LYS A 90 1.04 -5.30 49.68
CA LYS A 90 1.46 -5.97 48.44
C LYS A 90 2.65 -5.23 47.84
N ILE A 91 3.52 -5.96 47.13
CA ILE A 91 4.57 -5.29 46.34
C ILE A 91 3.90 -4.34 45.34
N ASN A 92 4.25 -3.06 45.39
CA ASN A 92 3.84 -2.06 44.41
C ASN A 92 4.91 -1.84 43.34
N TRP A 93 4.55 -1.13 42.29
CA TRP A 93 5.45 -0.88 41.15
C TRP A 93 6.64 -0.01 41.54
N ALA A 94 6.50 0.96 42.45
CA ALA A 94 7.63 1.74 42.96
C ALA A 94 8.70 0.82 43.58
N SER A 95 8.31 -0.04 44.53
CA SER A 95 9.25 -0.96 45.18
C SER A 95 9.89 -1.94 44.18
N LEU A 96 9.12 -2.44 43.21
CA LEU A 96 9.61 -3.34 42.16
C LEU A 96 10.61 -2.65 41.22
N MET A 97 10.34 -1.41 40.80
CA MET A 97 11.23 -0.64 39.94
C MET A 97 12.48 -0.18 40.69
N ILE A 98 12.37 0.20 41.97
CA ILE A 98 13.55 0.50 42.80
C ILE A 98 14.46 -0.73 42.86
N ALA A 99 13.91 -1.93 43.12
CA ALA A 99 14.69 -3.16 43.11
C ALA A 99 15.39 -3.42 41.76
N GLN A 100 14.69 -3.22 40.65
CA GLN A 100 15.27 -3.29 39.30
C GLN A 100 16.42 -2.28 39.11
N LEU A 101 16.27 -1.05 39.62
CA LEU A 101 17.30 -0.01 39.52
C LEU A 101 18.51 -0.29 40.42
N ILE A 102 18.33 -1.00 41.54
CA ILE A 102 19.45 -1.53 42.35
C ILE A 102 20.17 -2.65 41.57
N ASP A 103 19.45 -3.61 41.00
CA ASP A 103 20.03 -4.71 40.19
C ASP A 103 20.87 -4.16 39.03
N ARG A 104 20.39 -3.07 38.40
CA ARG A 104 21.09 -2.38 37.32
C ARG A 104 22.16 -1.40 37.80
N GLY A 105 22.44 -1.30 39.10
CA GLY A 105 23.52 -0.49 39.67
C GLY A 105 23.31 1.02 39.61
N TYR A 106 22.08 1.50 39.47
CA TYR A 106 21.77 2.94 39.52
C TYR A 106 21.66 3.47 40.95
N PHE A 107 21.20 2.61 41.86
CA PHE A 107 21.18 2.89 43.30
C PHE A 107 22.09 1.93 44.03
N LYS A 108 23.10 2.47 44.71
CA LYS A 108 24.00 1.67 45.58
C LYS A 108 23.43 1.43 46.96
N ARG A 109 22.51 2.29 47.39
CA ARG A 109 21.97 2.25 48.74
C ARG A 109 20.58 2.86 48.78
N VAL A 110 19.66 2.20 49.48
CA VAL A 110 18.35 2.76 49.80
C VAL A 110 18.24 2.95 51.30
N LEU A 111 18.08 4.18 51.73
CA LEU A 111 17.78 4.55 53.11
C LEU A 111 16.27 4.73 53.21
N THR A 112 15.63 3.99 54.11
CA THR A 112 14.19 4.04 54.27
C THR A 112 13.80 4.47 55.67
N PHE A 113 12.82 5.37 55.72
CA PHE A 113 12.11 5.76 56.93
C PHE A 113 10.94 4.81 57.24
N ASN A 114 10.65 3.87 56.32
CA ASN A 114 9.52 2.96 56.44
C ASN A 114 9.89 1.73 57.27
N PHE A 115 8.89 1.17 57.95
CA PHE A 115 9.02 -0.07 58.72
C PHE A 115 8.69 -1.33 57.90
N ASP A 116 8.10 -1.16 56.72
CA ASP A 116 7.72 -2.26 55.84
C ASP A 116 8.95 -2.93 55.20
N ASN A 117 8.77 -4.14 54.67
CA ASN A 117 9.81 -4.91 53.99
C ASN A 117 9.56 -5.03 52.49
N LEU A 118 8.77 -4.11 51.89
CA LEU A 118 8.33 -4.21 50.50
C LEU A 118 9.52 -4.21 49.54
N LEU A 119 10.49 -3.32 49.75
CA LEU A 119 11.67 -3.27 48.91
C LEU A 119 12.51 -4.56 49.01
N ALA A 120 12.69 -5.10 50.21
CA ALA A 120 13.42 -6.37 50.40
C ALA A 120 12.70 -7.52 49.70
N ARG A 121 11.36 -7.59 49.80
CA ARG A 121 10.54 -8.57 49.07
C ARG A 121 10.62 -8.39 47.55
N SER A 122 10.63 -7.15 47.06
CA SER A 122 10.82 -6.84 45.64
C SER A 122 12.19 -7.25 45.13
N CYS A 123 13.25 -7.02 45.92
CA CYS A 123 14.59 -7.49 45.57
C CYS A 123 14.62 -9.01 45.47
N GLY A 124 14.06 -9.72 46.46
CA GLY A 124 13.97 -11.19 46.43
C GLY A 124 13.18 -11.72 45.23
N LEU A 125 12.09 -11.06 44.84
CA LEU A 125 11.32 -11.42 43.63
C LEU A 125 12.17 -11.34 42.34
N LEU A 126 13.15 -10.43 42.31
CA LEU A 126 14.09 -10.26 41.20
C LEU A 126 15.39 -11.05 41.38
N GLY A 127 15.50 -11.94 42.38
CA GLY A 127 16.71 -12.71 42.64
C GLY A 127 17.85 -11.89 43.28
N LEU A 128 17.55 -10.69 43.78
CA LEU A 128 18.51 -9.77 44.38
C LEU A 128 18.42 -9.82 45.90
N TYR A 129 19.56 -9.98 46.58
CA TYR A 129 19.64 -10.11 48.04
C TYR A 129 20.60 -9.06 48.64
N PRO A 130 20.22 -7.76 48.65
CA PRO A 130 21.08 -6.71 49.18
C PRO A 130 21.20 -6.81 50.70
N ALA A 131 22.34 -6.37 51.24
CA ALA A 131 22.54 -6.36 52.69
C ALA A 131 21.54 -5.41 53.36
N THR A 132 20.84 -5.90 54.39
CA THR A 132 19.80 -5.13 55.09
C THR A 132 20.26 -4.75 56.49
N TYR A 133 20.31 -3.45 56.79
CA TYR A 133 20.81 -2.90 58.06
C TYR A 133 19.69 -2.18 58.82
N ASP A 134 19.68 -2.30 60.14
CA ASP A 134 18.81 -1.54 61.05
C ASP A 134 19.70 -0.65 61.94
N LEU A 135 19.73 0.65 61.66
CA LEU A 135 20.61 1.57 62.38
C LEU A 135 20.12 1.93 63.79
N THR A 136 18.95 1.45 64.20
CA THR A 136 18.51 1.57 65.61
C THR A 136 19.18 0.54 66.51
N SER A 137 19.75 -0.51 65.93
CA SER A 137 20.39 -1.62 66.65
C SER A 137 21.86 -1.83 66.26
N ALA A 138 22.33 -1.21 65.17
CA ALA A 138 23.72 -1.28 64.72
C ALA A 138 24.62 -0.24 65.39
N ASP A 139 25.93 -0.53 65.42
CA ASP A 139 26.95 0.47 65.77
C ASP A 139 27.13 1.45 64.60
N VAL A 140 26.64 2.68 64.81
CA VAL A 140 26.62 3.73 63.79
C VAL A 140 28.03 4.20 63.42
N ASP A 141 29.03 4.04 64.30
CA ASP A 141 30.42 4.42 64.00
C ASP A 141 31.05 3.50 62.96
N LEU A 142 30.47 2.31 62.73
CA LEU A 142 30.90 1.35 61.71
C LEU A 142 30.22 1.54 60.35
N HIS A 143 29.54 2.66 60.10
CA HIS A 143 28.81 2.90 58.84
C HIS A 143 29.67 2.83 57.57
N ASN A 144 30.98 3.01 57.68
CA ASN A 144 31.93 2.83 56.56
C ASN A 144 32.06 1.37 56.10
N LEU A 145 31.55 0.40 56.88
CA LEU A 145 31.56 -1.03 56.57
C LEU A 145 30.27 -1.52 55.91
N ILE A 146 29.32 -0.62 55.59
CA ILE A 146 28.09 -0.99 54.88
C ILE A 146 28.46 -1.52 53.49
N VAL A 147 28.19 -2.81 53.27
CA VAL A 147 28.37 -3.48 51.98
C VAL A 147 27.26 -3.07 51.02
N GLU A 148 27.62 -2.56 49.85
CA GLU A 148 26.70 -2.14 48.79
C GLU A 148 26.50 -3.29 47.75
N PRO A 149 25.30 -3.48 47.19
CA PRO A 149 24.08 -2.71 47.43
C PRO A 149 23.42 -3.01 48.78
N ALA A 150 22.85 -1.99 49.41
CA ALA A 150 22.23 -2.12 50.73
C ALA A 150 20.85 -1.46 50.88
N ILE A 151 20.01 -2.04 51.74
CA ILE A 151 18.79 -1.45 52.29
C ILE A 151 19.06 -1.08 53.74
N VAL A 152 18.87 0.18 54.11
CA VAL A 152 19.20 0.70 55.43
C VAL A 152 17.97 1.34 56.07
N HIS A 153 17.49 0.75 57.16
CA HIS A 153 16.36 1.28 57.92
C HIS A 153 16.86 2.28 58.96
N LEU A 154 16.38 3.51 58.87
CA LEU A 154 16.81 4.61 59.74
C LEU A 154 16.08 4.61 61.09
N HIS A 155 14.78 4.25 61.06
CA HIS A 155 13.90 4.30 62.24
C HIS A 155 13.53 2.91 62.79
N GLY A 156 14.12 1.86 62.22
CA GLY A 156 13.88 0.48 62.59
C GLY A 156 12.98 -0.27 61.62
N GLN A 157 12.76 -1.55 61.89
CA GLN A 157 12.01 -2.47 61.03
C GLN A 157 10.79 -3.05 61.75
N SER A 158 9.76 -3.43 61.00
CA SER A 158 8.56 -4.10 61.54
C SER A 158 8.87 -5.34 62.39
N HIS A 159 9.80 -6.17 61.90
CA HIS A 159 10.27 -7.37 62.58
C HIS A 159 11.51 -7.12 63.47
N GLY A 160 11.95 -5.87 63.58
CA GLY A 160 13.10 -5.46 64.38
C GLY A 160 12.78 -5.28 65.87
N PHE A 161 13.81 -5.05 66.68
CA PHE A 161 13.65 -4.79 68.12
C PHE A 161 13.03 -3.42 68.43
N THR A 162 13.18 -2.46 67.51
CA THR A 162 12.81 -1.06 67.72
C THR A 162 12.04 -0.51 66.52
N GLN A 163 11.03 0.32 66.79
CA GLN A 163 10.33 1.14 65.80
C GLN A 163 10.18 2.54 66.38
N LEU A 164 10.96 3.50 65.89
CA LEU A 164 11.00 4.88 66.38
C LEU A 164 9.87 5.68 65.73
N ASN A 165 8.91 6.14 66.52
CA ASN A 165 7.68 6.73 66.02
C ASN A 165 7.37 8.12 66.59
N SER A 166 7.98 8.51 67.72
CA SER A 166 7.80 9.85 68.28
C SER A 166 8.88 10.84 67.84
N ASP A 167 8.58 12.13 67.99
CA ASP A 167 9.54 13.22 67.71
C ASP A 167 10.82 13.05 68.56
N ASP A 168 10.68 12.74 69.86
CA ASP A 168 11.83 12.57 70.76
C ASP A 168 12.68 11.34 70.39
N GLU A 169 12.03 10.24 69.99
CA GLU A 169 12.69 9.00 69.57
C GLU A 169 13.51 9.24 68.30
N THR A 170 12.91 9.89 67.30
CA THR A 170 13.58 10.18 66.02
C THR A 170 14.64 11.27 66.18
N ALA A 171 14.44 12.29 67.02
CA ALA A 171 15.45 13.31 67.32
C ALA A 171 16.71 12.73 67.97
N LYS A 172 16.53 11.83 68.94
CA LYS A 172 17.66 11.15 69.58
C LYS A 172 18.46 10.32 68.58
N GLN A 173 17.77 9.60 67.69
CA GLN A 173 18.39 8.79 66.65
C GLN A 173 19.08 9.66 65.59
N THR A 174 18.48 10.74 65.13
CA THR A 174 19.12 11.65 64.19
C THR A 174 20.42 12.21 64.76
N GLY A 175 20.43 12.54 66.06
CA GLY A 175 21.65 12.96 66.76
C GLY A 175 22.78 11.94 66.66
N THR A 176 22.51 10.64 66.87
CA THR A 176 23.52 9.57 66.74
C THR A 176 23.93 9.33 65.29
N LEU A 177 23.01 9.53 64.33
CA LEU A 177 23.27 9.36 62.89
C LEU A 177 24.02 10.53 62.25
N SER A 178 24.34 11.60 62.98
CA SER A 178 25.00 12.82 62.47
C SER A 178 26.16 12.58 61.50
N ASN A 179 27.15 11.76 61.89
CA ASN A 179 28.33 11.48 61.06
C ASN A 179 27.97 10.63 59.84
N PHE A 180 27.05 9.67 60.01
CA PHE A 180 26.54 8.83 58.93
C PHE A 180 25.80 9.67 57.88
N ILE A 181 24.96 10.62 58.32
CA ILE A 181 24.21 11.54 57.47
C ILE A 181 25.17 12.42 56.68
N THR A 182 26.14 13.07 57.34
CA THR A 182 27.17 13.87 56.66
C THR A 182 27.90 13.06 55.60
N THR A 183 28.36 11.85 55.93
CA THR A 183 29.15 11.02 55.02
C THR A 183 28.31 10.52 53.85
N THR A 184 27.07 10.10 54.10
CA THR A 184 26.18 9.57 53.06
C THR A 184 25.79 10.64 52.05
N LEU A 185 25.39 11.82 52.51
CA LEU A 185 24.92 12.91 51.64
C LEU A 185 26.02 13.54 50.79
N ASN A 186 27.26 13.55 51.32
CA ASN A 186 28.37 14.28 50.69
C ASN A 186 29.34 13.34 49.95
N SER A 187 29.10 12.02 49.93
CA SER A 187 29.93 11.06 49.18
C SER A 187 29.31 10.64 47.85
N SER A 188 28.02 10.84 47.65
CA SER A 188 27.30 10.45 46.42
C SER A 188 26.07 11.32 46.22
N PRO A 189 25.60 11.47 44.97
CA PRO A 189 24.36 12.16 44.71
C PRO A 189 23.16 11.42 45.31
N ALA A 190 22.09 12.16 45.60
CA ALA A 190 20.95 11.66 46.37
C ALA A 190 19.60 11.96 45.70
N LEU A 191 18.63 11.06 45.90
CA LEU A 191 17.21 11.27 45.56
C LEU A 191 16.35 11.08 46.81
N PHE A 192 15.51 12.05 47.14
CA PHE A 192 14.47 11.94 48.16
C PHE A 192 13.11 11.83 47.50
N ILE A 193 12.36 10.76 47.80
CA ILE A 193 11.02 10.56 47.26
C ILE A 193 10.09 9.86 48.25
N GLY A 194 8.85 10.33 48.34
CA GLY A 194 7.87 9.82 49.29
C GLY A 194 8.16 10.19 50.76
N TYR A 195 9.18 11.01 51.02
CA TYR A 195 9.51 11.57 52.32
C TYR A 195 9.14 13.05 52.37
N SER A 196 8.38 13.46 53.40
CA SER A 196 7.81 14.81 53.47
C SER A 196 8.73 15.85 54.12
N GLY A 197 9.70 15.41 54.93
CA GLY A 197 10.56 16.27 55.74
C GLY A 197 9.94 16.79 57.05
N ASP A 198 8.64 16.58 57.28
CA ASP A 198 7.92 17.15 58.44
C ASP A 198 7.70 16.14 59.59
N ALA A 199 7.99 14.86 59.34
CA ALA A 199 7.58 13.76 60.23
C ALA A 199 8.62 13.37 61.29
N ASP A 200 9.85 13.90 61.19
CA ASP A 200 10.96 13.56 62.07
C ASP A 200 12.03 14.67 62.08
N ALA A 201 13.06 14.48 62.89
CA ALA A 201 14.17 15.42 63.04
C ALA A 201 15.27 15.29 61.96
N PHE A 202 15.16 14.37 60.99
CA PHE A 202 16.19 14.12 59.99
C PHE A 202 16.34 15.30 59.03
N PHE A 203 15.23 15.90 58.59
CA PHE A 203 15.26 16.97 57.59
C PHE A 203 16.02 18.24 58.05
N PRO A 204 15.84 18.77 59.27
CA PRO A 204 16.69 19.85 59.78
C PRO A 204 18.19 19.52 59.78
N GLU A 205 18.55 18.28 60.15
CA GLU A 205 19.94 17.83 60.20
C GLU A 205 20.53 17.68 58.79
N LEU A 206 19.74 17.17 57.84
CA LEU A 206 20.05 17.13 56.40
C LEU A 206 20.43 18.51 55.88
N CYS A 207 19.58 19.53 56.12
CA CYS A 207 19.82 20.90 55.66
C CYS A 207 21.10 21.50 56.27
N THR A 208 21.43 21.12 57.50
CA THR A 208 22.64 21.62 58.18
C THR A 208 23.92 20.94 57.66
N ARG A 209 23.86 19.67 57.25
CA ARG A 209 25.04 18.84 56.93
C ARG A 209 25.33 18.67 55.44
N TYR A 210 24.36 18.93 54.58
CA TYR A 210 24.55 18.85 53.14
C TYR A 210 25.42 20.03 52.66
N ASN A 211 26.56 19.73 52.04
CA ASN A 211 27.54 20.75 51.64
C ASN A 211 27.41 21.20 50.17
N GLY A 212 26.50 20.59 49.40
CA GLY A 212 26.29 20.89 47.99
C GLY A 212 27.28 20.27 47.01
N GLN A 213 28.17 19.37 47.45
CA GLN A 213 29.22 18.74 46.63
C GLN A 213 28.68 17.82 45.52
N HIS A 214 27.55 17.16 45.77
CA HIS A 214 26.89 16.27 44.80
C HIS A 214 25.44 16.69 44.61
N HIS A 215 24.85 16.33 43.48
CA HIS A 215 23.45 16.67 43.21
C HIS A 215 22.49 15.98 44.19
N LEU A 216 21.53 16.75 44.69
CA LEU A 216 20.43 16.25 45.51
C LEU A 216 19.11 16.57 44.81
N PHE A 217 18.35 15.54 44.48
CA PHE A 217 17.00 15.69 43.94
C PHE A 217 15.98 15.47 45.06
N TRP A 218 15.12 16.46 45.28
CA TRP A 218 13.99 16.35 46.19
C TRP A 218 12.71 16.23 45.39
N SER A 219 11.97 15.16 45.62
CA SER A 219 10.74 14.88 44.90
C SER A 219 9.48 15.08 45.75
N GLY A 220 8.49 15.77 45.18
CA GLY A 220 7.21 16.07 45.80
C GLY A 220 6.03 15.93 44.83
N ARG A 221 4.82 15.79 45.39
CA ARG A 221 3.58 15.59 44.61
C ARG A 221 3.13 16.86 43.89
N ASP A 222 3.33 18.00 44.52
CA ASP A 222 2.87 19.30 44.05
C ASP A 222 3.79 19.85 42.96
N GLU A 223 3.30 20.78 42.13
CA GLU A 223 4.11 21.45 41.09
C GLU A 223 5.27 22.25 41.68
N GLU A 224 5.07 22.81 42.87
CA GLU A 224 6.07 23.57 43.61
C GLU A 224 6.47 22.83 44.90
N PRO A 225 7.75 22.91 45.32
CA PRO A 225 8.19 22.34 46.58
C PRO A 225 7.49 23.00 47.77
N LYS A 226 7.26 22.22 48.83
CA LYS A 226 6.83 22.76 50.14
C LYS A 226 7.72 23.93 50.57
N SER A 227 7.12 24.96 51.15
CA SER A 227 7.82 26.18 51.57
C SER A 227 9.02 25.90 52.47
N THR A 228 8.90 24.94 53.40
CA THR A 228 10.00 24.48 54.27
C THR A 228 11.18 23.94 53.46
N VAL A 229 10.93 23.01 52.54
CA VAL A 229 11.96 22.40 51.68
C VAL A 229 12.60 23.43 50.76
N ASN A 230 11.78 24.27 50.15
CA ASN A 230 12.26 25.31 49.25
C ASN A 230 13.16 26.31 49.97
N ASN A 231 12.72 26.81 51.14
CA ASN A 231 13.42 27.85 51.87
C ASN A 231 14.63 27.35 52.64
N GLN A 232 14.68 26.08 53.09
CA GLN A 232 15.79 25.57 53.90
C GLN A 232 16.82 24.75 53.12
N LEU A 233 16.45 24.19 51.96
CA LEU A 233 17.35 23.34 51.17
C LEU A 233 17.57 23.90 49.75
N LEU A 234 16.50 23.99 48.96
CA LEU A 234 16.62 24.24 47.50
C LEU A 234 17.15 25.64 47.18
N LYS A 235 16.77 26.68 47.93
CA LYS A 235 17.29 28.05 47.74
C LYS A 235 18.73 28.22 48.21
N HIS A 236 19.23 27.35 49.08
CA HIS A 236 20.56 27.47 49.69
C HIS A 236 21.66 26.78 48.88
N HIS A 237 21.30 25.83 48.00
CA HIS A 237 22.27 25.05 47.25
C HIS A 237 21.87 24.95 45.76
N SER A 238 22.73 25.41 44.86
CA SER A 238 22.51 25.33 43.41
C SER A 238 22.52 23.89 42.86
N THR A 239 23.03 22.94 43.64
CA THR A 239 23.06 21.51 43.33
C THR A 239 21.86 20.74 43.88
N ALA A 240 20.97 21.40 44.64
CA ALA A 240 19.73 20.83 45.12
C ALA A 240 18.57 21.21 44.20
N HIS A 241 17.87 20.21 43.68
CA HIS A 241 16.88 20.36 42.62
C HIS A 241 15.53 19.81 43.05
N TYR A 242 14.45 20.40 42.54
CA TYR A 242 13.09 19.88 42.73
C TYR A 242 12.65 19.05 41.52
N LEU A 243 12.02 17.91 41.78
CA LEU A 243 11.52 17.00 40.77
C LEU A 243 10.07 16.61 41.08
N GLN A 244 9.11 17.07 40.28
CA GLN A 244 7.71 16.75 40.52
C GLN A 244 7.45 15.26 40.25
N ALA A 245 6.93 14.55 41.26
CA ALA A 245 6.44 13.18 41.15
C ALA A 245 5.07 13.07 41.82
N LYS A 246 3.99 13.15 41.03
CA LYS A 246 2.61 13.04 41.51
C LYS A 246 2.35 11.70 42.21
N ASP A 247 2.97 10.64 41.69
CA ASP A 247 2.84 9.28 42.14
C ASP A 247 4.19 8.55 42.02
N ALA A 248 4.57 7.79 43.06
CA ALA A 248 5.86 7.12 43.09
C ALA A 248 5.93 5.92 42.12
N ASP A 249 4.84 5.18 41.94
CA ASP A 249 4.80 4.04 41.02
C ASP A 249 5.05 4.52 39.59
N ARG A 250 4.30 5.53 39.15
CA ARG A 250 4.43 6.13 37.84
C ARG A 250 5.81 6.75 37.63
N PHE A 251 6.32 7.48 38.64
CA PHE A 251 7.65 8.07 38.59
C PHE A 251 8.73 7.02 38.32
N PHE A 252 8.76 5.94 39.10
CA PHE A 252 9.79 4.91 38.93
C PHE A 252 9.59 4.07 37.67
N ILE A 253 8.35 3.87 37.19
CA ILE A 253 8.09 3.24 35.88
C ILE A 253 8.63 4.12 34.75
N GLU A 254 8.31 5.42 34.74
CA GLU A 254 8.80 6.36 33.73
C GLU A 254 10.33 6.46 33.77
N LEU A 255 10.92 6.46 34.95
CA LEU A 255 12.37 6.44 35.14
C LEU A 255 13.01 5.16 34.59
N ALA A 256 12.44 3.99 34.90
CA ALA A 256 12.91 2.71 34.39
C ALA A 256 12.81 2.62 32.86
N LYS A 257 11.75 3.19 32.27
CA LYS A 257 11.62 3.32 30.80
C LYS A 257 12.67 4.24 30.21
N ALA A 258 12.91 5.42 30.79
CA ALA A 258 13.92 6.36 30.32
C ALA A 258 15.37 5.80 30.42
N LEU A 259 15.59 4.87 31.35
CA LEU A 259 16.84 4.15 31.53
C LEU A 259 16.95 2.85 30.71
N ASP A 260 15.90 2.49 29.96
CA ASP A 260 15.81 1.25 29.16
C ASP A 260 16.00 -0.04 29.99
N VAL A 261 15.36 -0.07 31.16
CA VAL A 261 15.40 -1.22 32.09
C VAL A 261 14.01 -1.74 32.46
N PHE A 262 12.98 -1.33 31.71
CA PHE A 262 11.59 -1.76 31.85
C PHE A 262 11.17 -2.65 30.66
N PRO A 263 10.39 -3.72 30.88
CA PRO A 263 9.92 -4.24 32.18
C PRO A 263 10.99 -5.08 32.92
N PRO A 264 10.83 -5.36 34.23
CA PRO A 264 11.74 -6.26 34.95
C PRO A 264 11.76 -7.68 34.38
N LYS A 265 12.87 -8.40 34.57
CA LYS A 265 13.07 -9.75 34.01
C LYS A 265 11.96 -10.74 34.38
N VAL A 266 11.48 -10.69 35.62
CA VAL A 266 10.38 -11.55 36.10
C VAL A 266 9.05 -11.32 35.34
N ILE A 267 8.86 -10.14 34.73
CA ILE A 267 7.69 -9.82 33.91
C ILE A 267 7.98 -10.05 32.43
N GLU A 268 9.17 -9.66 31.96
CA GLU A 268 9.59 -9.78 30.56
C GLU A 268 9.72 -11.26 30.11
N ASN A 269 10.37 -12.07 30.94
CA ASN A 269 10.62 -13.48 30.69
C ASN A 269 10.52 -14.31 31.99
N PRO A 270 9.30 -14.54 32.50
CA PRO A 270 9.07 -15.21 33.77
C PRO A 270 9.67 -16.63 33.82
N HIS A 271 9.63 -17.38 32.72
CA HIS A 271 10.15 -18.75 32.66
C HIS A 271 11.68 -18.78 32.77
N ALA A 272 12.38 -17.92 32.02
CA ALA A 272 13.83 -17.82 32.11
C ALA A 272 14.30 -17.29 33.47
N HIS A 273 13.56 -16.33 34.04
CA HIS A 273 13.83 -15.81 35.38
C HIS A 273 13.71 -16.92 36.44
N LEU A 274 12.60 -17.66 36.43
CA LEU A 274 12.40 -18.76 37.38
C LEU A 274 13.44 -19.87 37.17
N PHE A 275 13.80 -20.19 35.93
CA PHE A 275 14.84 -21.17 35.64
C PHE A 275 16.19 -20.75 36.24
N ALA A 276 16.58 -19.48 36.09
CA ALA A 276 17.82 -18.95 36.66
C ALA A 276 17.82 -19.01 38.20
N GLU A 277 16.69 -18.77 38.87
CA GLU A 277 16.60 -18.93 40.33
C GLU A 277 16.73 -20.40 40.76
N LEU A 278 16.15 -21.34 39.99
CA LEU A 278 16.26 -22.78 40.26
C LEU A 278 17.67 -23.33 40.00
N GLU A 279 18.48 -22.69 39.15
CA GLU A 279 19.91 -23.02 38.95
C GLU A 279 20.73 -22.85 40.24
N ASN A 280 20.34 -21.90 41.09
CA ASN A 280 21.03 -21.64 42.36
C ASN A 280 20.68 -22.65 43.47
N ILE A 281 19.75 -23.58 43.23
CA ILE A 281 19.39 -24.63 44.19
C ILE A 281 20.33 -25.82 44.01
N LYS A 282 20.98 -26.25 45.09
CA LYS A 282 21.84 -27.43 45.09
C LYS A 282 21.03 -28.68 44.72
N PRO A 283 21.52 -29.54 43.79
CA PRO A 283 20.83 -30.77 43.44
C PRO A 283 20.61 -31.69 44.65
N MET A 284 19.39 -32.23 44.77
CA MET A 284 18.98 -33.27 45.70
C MET A 284 18.57 -34.53 44.91
N PRO A 285 19.50 -35.48 44.74
CA PRO A 285 19.23 -36.71 43.99
C PRO A 285 18.28 -37.66 44.74
N VAL A 286 17.35 -38.28 44.02
CA VAL A 286 16.38 -39.24 44.58
C VAL A 286 16.92 -40.66 44.44
N GLY A 287 17.87 -41.04 45.28
CA GLY A 287 18.48 -42.39 45.30
C GLY A 287 19.74 -42.47 46.15
N SER A 288 20.25 -43.68 46.38
CA SER A 288 21.49 -43.94 47.14
C SER A 288 22.77 -43.85 46.30
N ASP A 289 22.63 -43.53 45.02
CA ASP A 289 23.62 -43.75 43.98
C ASP A 289 23.92 -42.41 43.29
N ASP A 290 25.18 -42.13 42.95
CA ASP A 290 25.61 -40.87 42.30
C ASP A 290 24.96 -40.61 40.93
N SER A 291 24.23 -41.58 40.36
CA SER A 291 23.50 -41.47 39.09
C SER A 291 22.00 -41.16 39.24
N SER A 292 21.51 -40.90 40.45
CA SER A 292 20.07 -40.67 40.69
C SER A 292 19.64 -39.27 40.26
N LYS A 293 18.44 -39.19 39.64
CA LYS A 293 17.91 -37.94 39.08
C LYS A 293 17.56 -36.95 40.19
N ASP A 294 17.88 -35.68 39.96
CA ASP A 294 17.56 -34.57 40.85
C ASP A 294 16.04 -34.29 40.87
N ILE A 295 15.49 -33.92 42.04
CA ILE A 295 14.06 -33.60 42.18
C ILE A 295 13.59 -32.44 41.29
N LEU A 296 14.48 -31.51 40.90
CA LEU A 296 14.15 -30.37 40.04
C LEU A 296 14.30 -30.68 38.55
N THR A 297 14.79 -31.87 38.18
CA THR A 297 15.06 -32.23 36.77
C THR A 297 13.84 -31.99 35.88
N ASN A 298 12.67 -32.47 36.30
CA ASN A 298 11.43 -32.32 35.52
C ASN A 298 11.01 -30.84 35.42
N THR A 299 11.06 -30.09 36.53
CA THR A 299 10.70 -28.66 36.54
C THR A 299 11.64 -27.84 35.66
N LYS A 300 12.95 -28.11 35.69
CA LYS A 300 13.93 -27.46 34.81
C LYS A 300 13.69 -27.82 33.35
N GLN A 301 13.34 -29.07 33.06
CA GLN A 301 13.01 -29.51 31.69
C GLN A 301 11.75 -28.82 31.17
N GLU A 302 10.66 -28.78 31.94
CA GLU A 302 9.42 -28.08 31.58
C GLU A 302 9.68 -26.59 31.28
N LEU A 303 10.49 -25.93 32.13
CA LEU A 303 10.87 -24.54 31.90
C LEU A 303 11.74 -24.37 30.65
N THR A 304 12.64 -25.32 30.37
CA THR A 304 13.48 -25.31 29.14
C THR A 304 12.61 -25.41 27.89
N GLU A 305 11.67 -26.35 27.86
CA GLU A 305 10.72 -26.52 26.74
C GLU A 305 9.88 -25.25 26.50
N LEU A 306 9.42 -24.59 27.57
CA LEU A 306 8.67 -23.33 27.47
C LEU A 306 9.55 -22.17 26.97
N ILE A 307 10.82 -22.11 27.40
CA ILE A 307 11.79 -21.11 26.93
C ILE A 307 12.09 -21.32 25.44
N GLU A 308 12.32 -22.56 25.01
CA GLU A 308 12.61 -22.93 23.62
C GLU A 308 11.41 -22.67 22.71
N THR A 309 10.20 -23.02 23.13
CA THR A 309 8.96 -22.75 22.38
C THR A 309 8.74 -21.25 22.17
N LYS A 310 9.01 -20.43 23.20
CA LYS A 310 8.92 -18.97 23.09
C LYS A 310 10.02 -18.39 22.20
N ALA A 311 11.22 -18.97 22.20
CA ALA A 311 12.32 -18.58 21.31
C ALA A 311 12.02 -18.91 19.84
N GLN A 312 11.40 -20.06 19.56
CA GLN A 312 10.94 -20.45 18.22
C GLN A 312 9.86 -19.49 17.69
N ASN A 313 8.94 -19.03 18.55
CA ASN A 313 7.91 -18.05 18.18
C ASN A 313 8.41 -16.60 18.07
N LYS A 314 9.55 -16.24 18.70
CA LYS A 314 10.15 -14.90 18.61
C LYS A 314 11.08 -14.70 17.41
N ASN A 315 11.50 -15.78 16.74
CA ASN A 315 12.55 -15.75 15.71
C ASN A 315 12.05 -15.64 14.27
N ILE A 316 10.75 -15.46 14.05
CA ILE A 316 10.23 -15.24 12.71
C ILE A 316 9.97 -13.75 12.55
N ASP A 317 10.99 -13.08 12.04
CA ASP A 317 10.90 -11.71 11.56
C ASP A 317 9.99 -11.70 10.33
N THR A 318 8.73 -11.29 10.53
CA THR A 318 7.73 -11.21 9.46
C THR A 318 8.12 -10.18 8.40
N ASP A 319 8.84 -9.12 8.79
CA ASP A 319 9.40 -8.13 7.87
C ASP A 319 10.47 -8.80 6.99
N LYS A 320 11.34 -9.61 7.59
CA LYS A 320 12.36 -10.37 6.85
C LYS A 320 11.75 -11.37 5.87
N LEU A 321 10.72 -12.12 6.26
CA LEU A 321 10.07 -13.07 5.34
C LEU A 321 9.40 -12.35 4.17
N LEU A 322 8.77 -11.20 4.43
CA LEU A 322 8.18 -10.37 3.39
C LEU A 322 9.26 -9.83 2.43
N LEU A 323 10.38 -9.34 2.97
CA LEU A 323 11.53 -8.83 2.20
C LEU A 323 12.26 -9.91 1.41
N GLU A 324 12.31 -11.15 1.92
CA GLU A 324 12.88 -12.31 1.22
C GLU A 324 11.89 -12.97 0.24
N GLU A 325 10.73 -12.34 -0.01
CA GLU A 325 9.67 -12.81 -0.93
C GLU A 325 9.13 -14.21 -0.56
N LYS A 326 9.23 -14.60 0.72
CA LYS A 326 8.74 -15.88 1.24
C LYS A 326 7.28 -15.80 1.66
N TYR A 327 6.43 -15.32 0.76
CA TYR A 327 5.04 -14.97 1.05
C TYR A 327 4.21 -16.16 1.56
N GLN A 328 4.33 -17.33 0.92
CA GLN A 328 3.59 -18.52 1.35
C GLN A 328 4.01 -18.96 2.76
N GLN A 329 5.32 -18.99 3.04
CA GLN A 329 5.82 -19.33 4.37
C GLN A 329 5.31 -18.34 5.42
N LEU A 330 5.29 -17.04 5.11
CA LEU A 330 4.74 -16.03 6.00
C LEU A 330 3.25 -16.25 6.29
N ILE A 331 2.45 -16.64 5.30
CA ILE A 331 1.02 -16.96 5.47
C ILE A 331 0.84 -18.23 6.32
N ASP A 332 1.58 -19.29 6.03
CA ASP A 332 1.48 -20.60 6.72
C ASP A 332 1.71 -20.48 8.24
N LEU A 333 2.52 -19.50 8.68
CA LEU A 333 2.76 -19.24 10.12
C LEU A 333 1.54 -18.79 10.91
N TYR A 334 0.50 -18.35 10.21
CA TYR A 334 -0.70 -17.76 10.78
C TYR A 334 -1.98 -18.46 10.32
N GLU A 335 -1.89 -19.48 9.48
CA GLU A 335 -3.03 -20.24 8.93
C GLU A 335 -3.96 -20.84 10.01
N ASN A 336 -3.45 -21.02 11.24
CA ASN A 336 -4.20 -21.52 12.40
C ASN A 336 -4.27 -20.55 13.60
N LYS A 337 -3.95 -19.27 13.41
CA LYS A 337 -3.96 -18.26 14.48
C LYS A 337 -5.14 -17.31 14.33
N GLU A 338 -5.72 -16.87 15.44
CA GLU A 338 -6.74 -15.82 15.42
C GLU A 338 -6.10 -14.48 14.97
N ILE A 339 -6.44 -14.04 13.76
CA ILE A 339 -5.90 -12.82 13.13
C ILE A 339 -6.09 -11.59 14.02
N GLU A 340 -7.20 -11.51 14.78
CA GLU A 340 -7.50 -10.39 15.67
C GLU A 340 -6.44 -10.20 16.77
N GLN A 341 -5.81 -11.29 17.21
CA GLN A 341 -4.78 -11.29 18.27
C GLN A 341 -3.40 -10.86 17.78
N LEU A 342 -3.23 -10.69 16.46
CA LEU A 342 -1.97 -10.24 15.87
C LEU A 342 -1.76 -8.73 16.07
N ASN A 343 -0.50 -8.34 16.23
CA ASN A 343 -0.13 -6.93 16.21
C ASN A 343 -0.32 -6.35 14.79
N ASP A 344 -0.39 -5.03 14.68
CA ASP A 344 -0.68 -4.35 13.41
C ASP A 344 0.42 -4.58 12.36
N ASN A 345 1.68 -4.75 12.77
CA ASN A 345 2.80 -5.01 11.85
C ASN A 345 2.64 -6.37 11.17
N ASP A 346 2.36 -7.43 11.93
CA ASP A 346 2.15 -8.77 11.40
C ASP A 346 0.91 -8.81 10.50
N LYS A 347 -0.19 -8.13 10.88
CA LYS A 347 -1.39 -8.00 10.02
C LYS A 347 -1.04 -7.34 8.69
N ASN A 348 -0.27 -6.26 8.72
CA ASN A 348 0.18 -5.57 7.51
C ASN A 348 1.06 -6.47 6.63
N ASN A 349 2.02 -7.17 7.24
CA ASN A 349 2.93 -8.05 6.50
C ASN A 349 2.19 -9.22 5.85
N ILE A 350 1.23 -9.82 6.54
CA ILE A 350 0.40 -10.91 5.99
C ILE A 350 -0.50 -10.39 4.87
N ALA A 351 -1.14 -9.23 5.04
CA ALA A 351 -1.96 -8.62 3.99
C ALA A 351 -1.12 -8.31 2.73
N TRP A 352 0.11 -7.81 2.91
CA TRP A 352 1.06 -7.62 1.81
C TRP A 352 1.52 -8.94 1.19
N ALA A 353 1.72 -10.00 1.97
CA ALA A 353 2.07 -11.32 1.45
C ALA A 353 0.97 -11.87 0.52
N TYR A 354 -0.30 -11.81 0.96
CA TYR A 354 -1.44 -12.16 0.10
C TYR A 354 -1.49 -11.26 -1.14
N THR A 355 -1.24 -9.96 -0.99
CA THR A 355 -1.20 -9.03 -2.14
C THR A 355 -0.16 -9.46 -3.17
N GLN A 356 1.05 -9.79 -2.74
CA GLN A 356 2.13 -10.19 -3.65
C GLN A 356 1.85 -11.55 -4.32
N LEU A 357 1.34 -12.54 -3.58
CA LEU A 357 0.88 -13.79 -4.20
C LEU A 357 -0.24 -13.56 -5.22
N GLY A 358 -1.17 -12.64 -4.96
CA GLY A 358 -2.17 -12.22 -5.94
C GLY A 358 -1.55 -11.63 -7.20
N VAL A 359 -0.52 -10.78 -7.07
CA VAL A 359 0.23 -10.23 -8.20
C VAL A 359 0.96 -11.33 -8.99
N GLU A 360 1.57 -12.31 -8.33
CA GLU A 360 2.20 -13.45 -8.99
C GLU A 360 1.19 -14.27 -9.79
N GLN A 361 0.03 -14.56 -9.21
CA GLN A 361 -1.03 -15.29 -9.90
C GLN A 361 -1.60 -14.48 -11.08
N ALA A 362 -1.70 -13.16 -10.97
CA ALA A 362 -2.12 -12.30 -12.07
C ALA A 362 -1.12 -12.35 -13.24
N LYS A 363 0.19 -12.35 -12.96
CA LYS A 363 1.22 -12.54 -14.00
C LYS A 363 1.09 -13.90 -14.70
N LEU A 364 0.81 -14.98 -13.95
CA LEU A 364 0.57 -16.30 -14.53
C LEU A 364 -0.72 -16.33 -15.37
N MET A 365 -1.77 -15.68 -14.91
CA MET A 365 -3.02 -15.51 -15.65
C MET A 365 -2.80 -14.79 -16.99
N ILE A 366 -2.05 -13.69 -17.00
CA ILE A 366 -1.71 -12.94 -18.24
C ILE A 366 -0.93 -13.83 -19.21
N ASN A 367 0.02 -14.64 -18.71
CA ASN A 367 0.84 -15.51 -19.54
C ASN A 367 0.18 -16.86 -19.90
N ALA A 368 -0.99 -17.15 -19.36
CA ALA A 368 -1.69 -18.41 -19.63
C ALA A 368 -2.05 -18.53 -21.12
N THR A 369 -1.68 -19.67 -21.70
CA THR A 369 -1.88 -20.01 -23.12
C THR A 369 -3.30 -20.49 -23.44
N ASP A 370 -4.06 -20.86 -22.41
CA ASP A 370 -5.46 -21.28 -22.52
C ASP A 370 -6.31 -20.63 -21.43
N ARG A 371 -7.59 -20.43 -21.74
CA ARG A 371 -8.54 -19.72 -20.89
C ARG A 371 -8.76 -20.41 -19.56
N GLN A 372 -8.92 -21.74 -19.54
CA GLN A 372 -9.20 -22.47 -18.30
C GLN A 372 -8.07 -22.26 -17.28
N ILE A 373 -6.83 -22.16 -17.77
CA ILE A 373 -5.65 -21.86 -16.96
C ILE A 373 -5.71 -20.41 -16.45
N ALA A 374 -6.08 -19.45 -17.30
CA ALA A 374 -6.27 -18.06 -16.89
C ALA A 374 -7.34 -17.92 -15.80
N GLU A 375 -8.50 -18.59 -15.95
CA GLU A 375 -9.57 -18.56 -14.95
C GLU A 375 -9.16 -19.21 -13.63
N ASN A 376 -8.40 -20.32 -13.67
CA ASN A 376 -7.88 -20.95 -12.47
C ASN A 376 -6.90 -20.03 -11.72
N HIS A 377 -6.00 -19.36 -12.44
CA HIS A 377 -5.13 -18.36 -11.83
C HIS A 377 -5.92 -17.17 -11.29
N TYR A 378 -6.95 -16.72 -12.01
CA TYR A 378 -7.82 -15.65 -11.53
C TYR A 378 -8.54 -16.03 -10.23
N GLN A 379 -8.99 -17.27 -10.06
CA GLN A 379 -9.57 -17.72 -8.79
C GLN A 379 -8.58 -17.56 -7.62
N GLN A 380 -7.29 -17.82 -7.86
CA GLN A 380 -6.23 -17.59 -6.88
C GLN A 380 -5.98 -16.10 -6.64
N VAL A 381 -6.01 -15.26 -7.69
CA VAL A 381 -5.94 -13.80 -7.58
C VAL A 381 -7.06 -13.28 -6.67
N ALA A 382 -8.31 -13.66 -6.96
CA ALA A 382 -9.48 -13.23 -6.20
C ALA A 382 -9.43 -13.73 -4.74
N HIS A 383 -9.01 -14.98 -4.53
CA HIS A 383 -8.80 -15.54 -3.19
C HIS A 383 -7.80 -14.69 -2.40
N ASN A 384 -6.60 -14.48 -2.93
CA ASN A 384 -5.54 -13.74 -2.28
C ASN A 384 -5.92 -12.29 -1.98
N TYR A 385 -6.48 -11.57 -2.97
CA TYR A 385 -6.92 -10.18 -2.76
C TYR A 385 -8.09 -10.07 -1.77
N GLN A 386 -9.03 -11.01 -1.77
CA GLN A 386 -10.08 -11.04 -0.78
C GLN A 386 -9.53 -11.27 0.63
N HIS A 387 -8.57 -12.18 0.80
CA HIS A 387 -7.91 -12.41 2.09
C HIS A 387 -7.12 -11.18 2.56
N ALA A 388 -6.36 -10.53 1.67
CA ALA A 388 -5.67 -9.28 1.98
C ALA A 388 -6.64 -8.20 2.50
N LEU A 389 -7.78 -7.99 1.81
CA LEU A 389 -8.78 -7.00 2.19
C LEU A 389 -9.58 -7.37 3.45
N ASN A 390 -9.76 -8.67 3.73
CA ASN A 390 -10.35 -9.11 5.00
C ASN A 390 -9.46 -8.75 6.20
N ILE A 391 -8.14 -8.75 6.01
CA ILE A 391 -7.17 -8.39 7.06
C ILE A 391 -7.00 -6.86 7.13
N GLN A 392 -6.84 -6.20 5.98
CA GLN A 392 -6.67 -4.76 5.85
C GLN A 392 -7.65 -4.18 4.81
N PRO A 393 -8.83 -3.70 5.22
CA PRO A 393 -9.88 -3.27 4.29
C PRO A 393 -9.57 -2.02 3.46
N TYR A 394 -8.58 -1.23 3.86
CA TYR A 394 -8.26 0.07 3.27
C TYR A 394 -6.99 0.04 2.38
N MET A 395 -6.67 -1.10 1.76
CA MET A 395 -5.55 -1.22 0.83
C MET A 395 -5.98 -0.87 -0.61
N HIS A 396 -5.73 0.38 -1.02
CA HIS A 396 -6.03 0.81 -2.39
C HIS A 396 -5.25 0.01 -3.45
N GLU A 397 -4.01 -0.39 -3.15
CA GLU A 397 -3.14 -1.16 -4.05
C GLU A 397 -3.76 -2.51 -4.43
N VAL A 398 -4.41 -3.18 -3.47
CA VAL A 398 -5.09 -4.46 -3.72
C VAL A 398 -6.28 -4.27 -4.64
N LEU A 399 -7.09 -3.24 -4.40
CA LEU A 399 -8.27 -2.95 -5.22
C LEU A 399 -7.88 -2.51 -6.64
N TYR A 400 -6.86 -1.66 -6.77
CA TYR A 400 -6.26 -1.27 -8.04
C TYR A 400 -5.77 -2.49 -8.82
N ASN A 401 -4.95 -3.34 -8.21
CA ASN A 401 -4.42 -4.54 -8.85
C ASN A 401 -5.51 -5.57 -9.18
N TRP A 402 -6.58 -5.64 -8.39
CA TRP A 402 -7.73 -6.47 -8.70
C TRP A 402 -8.51 -5.94 -9.90
N GLY A 403 -8.66 -4.62 -10.01
CA GLY A 403 -9.19 -3.96 -11.20
C GLY A 403 -8.41 -4.33 -12.46
N ASN A 404 -7.08 -4.24 -12.40
CA ASN A 404 -6.20 -4.64 -13.50
C ASN A 404 -6.43 -6.11 -13.88
N ALA A 405 -6.46 -7.01 -12.89
CA ALA A 405 -6.68 -8.44 -13.14
C ALA A 405 -8.05 -8.74 -13.78
N PHE A 406 -9.10 -7.99 -13.45
CA PHE A 406 -10.39 -8.09 -14.13
C PHE A 406 -10.31 -7.64 -15.59
N SER A 407 -9.63 -6.52 -15.87
CA SER A 407 -9.41 -6.03 -17.24
C SER A 407 -8.64 -7.06 -18.07
N ASP A 408 -7.54 -7.59 -17.55
CA ASP A 408 -6.72 -8.60 -18.25
C ASP A 408 -7.50 -9.89 -18.53
N LEU A 409 -8.38 -10.30 -17.60
CA LEU A 409 -9.25 -11.46 -17.83
C LEU A 409 -10.34 -11.16 -18.87
N ALA A 410 -10.85 -9.92 -18.91
CA ALA A 410 -11.86 -9.49 -19.87
C ALA A 410 -11.34 -9.55 -21.32
N GLU A 411 -10.08 -9.19 -21.54
CA GLU A 411 -9.42 -9.31 -22.86
C GLU A 411 -9.38 -10.75 -23.37
N LYS A 412 -9.38 -11.74 -22.46
CA LYS A 412 -9.36 -13.18 -22.78
C LYS A 412 -10.75 -13.84 -22.80
N ALA A 413 -11.82 -13.07 -22.66
CA ALA A 413 -13.17 -13.62 -22.56
C ALA A 413 -13.68 -14.21 -23.88
N GLU A 414 -14.39 -15.35 -23.84
CA GLU A 414 -14.96 -16.01 -25.03
C GLU A 414 -16.15 -15.28 -25.66
N SER A 415 -16.77 -14.35 -24.93
CA SER A 415 -17.98 -13.67 -25.38
C SER A 415 -17.95 -12.20 -24.97
N PRO A 416 -18.42 -11.29 -25.84
CA PRO A 416 -18.64 -9.88 -25.51
C PRO A 416 -19.37 -9.66 -24.18
N ASN A 417 -20.37 -10.49 -23.86
CA ASN A 417 -21.14 -10.36 -22.63
C ASN A 417 -20.31 -10.65 -21.37
N ILE A 418 -19.39 -11.62 -21.44
CA ILE A 418 -18.49 -11.93 -20.32
C ILE A 418 -17.47 -10.80 -20.16
N ALA A 419 -16.86 -10.35 -21.27
CA ALA A 419 -15.94 -9.21 -21.27
C ALA A 419 -16.59 -7.97 -20.65
N LYS A 420 -17.82 -7.65 -21.07
CA LYS A 420 -18.62 -6.55 -20.54
C LYS A 420 -18.83 -6.64 -19.03
N THR A 421 -19.13 -7.82 -18.48
CA THR A 421 -19.27 -8.00 -17.03
C THR A 421 -17.93 -7.81 -16.31
N LEU A 422 -16.84 -8.37 -16.85
CA LEU A 422 -15.51 -8.26 -16.24
C LEU A 422 -14.99 -6.81 -16.24
N TYR A 423 -15.15 -6.06 -17.33
CA TYR A 423 -14.79 -4.63 -17.36
C TYR A 423 -15.62 -3.79 -16.39
N LYS A 424 -16.91 -4.11 -16.18
CA LYS A 424 -17.72 -3.47 -15.13
C LYS A 424 -17.16 -3.75 -13.74
N GLN A 425 -16.77 -5.00 -13.45
CA GLN A 425 -16.13 -5.36 -12.20
C GLN A 425 -14.77 -4.66 -12.02
N ALA A 426 -13.98 -4.51 -13.10
CA ALA A 426 -12.76 -3.71 -13.07
C ALA A 426 -13.04 -2.26 -12.66
N CYS A 427 -14.03 -1.62 -13.30
CA CYS A 427 -14.47 -0.26 -12.99
C CYS A 427 -14.90 -0.10 -11.52
N GLU A 428 -15.66 -1.05 -10.98
CA GLU A 428 -16.08 -1.07 -9.57
C GLU A 428 -14.88 -1.13 -8.62
N LYS A 429 -13.85 -1.94 -8.95
CA LYS A 429 -12.63 -2.05 -8.13
C LYS A 429 -11.78 -0.79 -8.20
N TYR A 430 -11.63 -0.15 -9.36
CA TYR A 430 -10.96 1.14 -9.46
C TYR A 430 -11.71 2.24 -8.70
N GLN A 431 -13.05 2.25 -8.74
CA GLN A 431 -13.85 3.17 -7.94
C GLN A 431 -13.63 2.98 -6.44
N GLN A 432 -13.58 1.73 -5.96
CA GLN A 432 -13.27 1.41 -4.57
C GLN A 432 -11.85 1.86 -4.19
N ALA A 433 -10.86 1.61 -5.05
CA ALA A 433 -9.48 2.06 -4.83
C ALA A 433 -9.39 3.59 -4.70
N LEU A 434 -10.04 4.33 -5.59
CA LEU A 434 -10.06 5.80 -5.57
C LEU A 434 -10.89 6.40 -4.43
N THR A 435 -11.80 5.63 -3.82
CA THR A 435 -12.47 6.05 -2.58
C THR A 435 -11.49 6.11 -1.41
N ILE A 436 -10.46 5.26 -1.42
CA ILE A 436 -9.41 5.22 -0.38
C ILE A 436 -8.29 6.21 -0.71
N LYS A 437 -7.85 6.24 -1.97
CA LYS A 437 -6.79 7.14 -2.46
C LYS A 437 -7.23 7.90 -3.71
N PRO A 438 -7.88 9.06 -3.55
CA PRO A 438 -8.46 9.82 -4.68
C PRO A 438 -7.43 10.40 -5.65
N ASP A 439 -6.16 10.54 -5.24
CA ASP A 439 -5.07 11.14 -6.01
C ASP A 439 -4.20 10.10 -6.75
N ASP A 440 -4.72 8.89 -6.99
CA ASP A 440 -4.04 7.87 -7.76
C ASP A 440 -4.28 7.98 -9.27
N HIS A 441 -3.40 8.70 -9.94
CA HIS A 441 -3.41 8.90 -11.39
C HIS A 441 -3.26 7.61 -12.21
N GLU A 442 -2.60 6.57 -11.71
CA GLU A 442 -2.47 5.29 -12.43
C GLU A 442 -3.80 4.55 -12.45
N THR A 443 -4.47 4.49 -11.29
CA THR A 443 -5.83 3.94 -11.18
C THR A 443 -6.83 4.67 -12.08
N LEU A 444 -6.79 6.01 -12.14
CA LEU A 444 -7.64 6.80 -13.02
C LEU A 444 -7.40 6.49 -14.51
N ASN A 445 -6.13 6.40 -14.92
CA ASN A 445 -5.80 6.01 -16.29
C ASN A 445 -6.34 4.61 -16.63
N ASN A 446 -6.10 3.61 -15.78
CA ASN A 446 -6.52 2.25 -16.05
C ASN A 446 -8.04 2.10 -16.02
N TRP A 447 -8.73 2.90 -15.20
CA TRP A 447 -10.19 2.99 -15.26
C TRP A 447 -10.66 3.59 -16.59
N GLY A 448 -10.01 4.65 -17.08
CA GLY A 448 -10.30 5.20 -18.41
C GLY A 448 -10.11 4.15 -19.53
N VAL A 449 -9.08 3.32 -19.44
CA VAL A 449 -8.84 2.22 -20.38
C VAL A 449 -9.98 1.19 -20.30
N ALA A 450 -10.30 0.71 -19.11
CA ALA A 450 -11.39 -0.26 -18.91
C ALA A 450 -12.76 0.26 -19.38
N LEU A 451 -13.04 1.56 -19.21
CA LEU A 451 -14.25 2.20 -19.74
C LEU A 451 -14.25 2.23 -21.28
N SER A 452 -13.09 2.53 -21.88
CA SER A 452 -12.93 2.52 -23.34
C SER A 452 -13.12 1.12 -23.93
N ASP A 453 -12.61 0.08 -23.25
CA ASP A 453 -12.81 -1.30 -23.67
C ASP A 453 -14.24 -1.81 -23.41
N LEU A 454 -14.88 -1.35 -22.33
CA LEU A 454 -16.29 -1.59 -22.08
C LEU A 454 -17.17 -0.95 -23.17
N ALA A 455 -16.79 0.22 -23.69
CA ALA A 455 -17.50 0.89 -24.78
C ALA A 455 -17.53 0.05 -26.06
N LYS A 456 -16.45 -0.68 -26.37
CA LYS A 456 -16.40 -1.63 -27.50
C LYS A 456 -17.40 -2.79 -27.35
N GLN A 457 -17.88 -3.06 -26.13
CA GLN A 457 -18.87 -4.10 -25.81
C GLN A 457 -20.28 -3.52 -25.56
N ALA A 458 -20.51 -2.25 -25.88
CA ALA A 458 -21.79 -1.60 -25.67
C ALA A 458 -22.87 -2.12 -26.64
N ASP A 459 -24.12 -2.14 -26.19
CA ASP A 459 -25.24 -2.64 -27.00
C ASP A 459 -25.70 -1.63 -28.07
N SER A 460 -25.27 -0.36 -27.95
CA SER A 460 -25.59 0.70 -28.89
C SER A 460 -24.49 1.78 -28.92
N PRO A 461 -24.36 2.54 -30.04
CA PRO A 461 -23.41 3.64 -30.15
C PRO A 461 -23.57 4.71 -29.06
N GLU A 462 -24.80 5.03 -28.65
CA GLU A 462 -25.06 6.04 -27.62
C GLU A 462 -24.48 5.61 -26.27
N ASN A 463 -24.62 4.34 -25.91
CA ASN A 463 -24.03 3.79 -24.69
C ASN A 463 -22.50 3.73 -24.79
N ALA A 464 -21.94 3.45 -25.96
CA ALA A 464 -20.50 3.49 -26.19
C ALA A 464 -19.96 4.91 -25.97
N ASN A 465 -20.63 5.92 -26.53
CA ASN A 465 -20.22 7.33 -26.42
C ASN A 465 -20.21 7.79 -24.97
N VAL A 466 -21.24 7.46 -24.17
CA VAL A 466 -21.27 7.80 -22.73
C VAL A 466 -20.07 7.20 -21.99
N LEU A 467 -19.69 5.96 -22.31
CA LEU A 467 -18.53 5.29 -21.68
C LEU A 467 -17.20 5.93 -22.11
N LEU A 468 -17.08 6.31 -23.38
CA LEU A 468 -15.90 7.01 -23.90
C LEU A 468 -15.76 8.42 -23.32
N GLU A 469 -16.87 9.15 -23.15
CA GLU A 469 -16.89 10.44 -22.44
C GLU A 469 -16.43 10.29 -20.99
N GLN A 470 -16.94 9.28 -20.27
CA GLN A 470 -16.48 8.97 -18.92
C GLN A 470 -14.99 8.61 -18.88
N ALA A 471 -14.49 7.88 -19.88
CA ALA A 471 -13.07 7.57 -19.99
C ALA A 471 -12.23 8.85 -20.16
N CYS A 472 -12.66 9.78 -21.03
CA CYS A 472 -12.04 11.11 -21.18
C CYS A 472 -11.98 11.87 -19.85
N GLU A 473 -13.06 11.86 -19.06
CA GLU A 473 -13.08 12.48 -17.72
C GLU A 473 -12.04 11.85 -16.79
N LYS A 474 -11.86 10.52 -16.81
CA LYS A 474 -10.84 9.84 -15.99
C LYS A 474 -9.43 10.21 -16.40
N TYR A 475 -9.14 10.28 -17.71
CA TYR A 475 -7.84 10.73 -18.17
C TYR A 475 -7.59 12.20 -17.81
N GLN A 476 -8.60 13.06 -17.95
CA GLN A 476 -8.49 14.46 -17.53
C GLN A 476 -8.17 14.58 -16.03
N GLN A 477 -8.81 13.77 -15.18
CA GLN A 477 -8.50 13.68 -13.75
C GLN A 477 -7.07 13.17 -13.50
N ALA A 478 -6.63 12.14 -14.23
CA ALA A 478 -5.26 11.65 -14.12
C ALA A 478 -4.23 12.73 -14.47
N ILE A 479 -4.47 13.51 -15.53
CA ILE A 479 -3.59 14.59 -15.98
C ILE A 479 -3.63 15.80 -15.04
N SER A 480 -4.76 16.08 -14.38
CA SER A 480 -4.82 17.16 -13.40
C SER A 480 -3.98 16.85 -12.15
N ILE A 481 -3.88 15.58 -11.76
CA ILE A 481 -3.01 15.09 -10.68
C ILE A 481 -1.55 15.02 -11.14
N LYS A 482 -1.31 14.46 -12.32
CA LYS A 482 0.03 14.27 -12.90
C LYS A 482 0.09 14.79 -14.34
N PRO A 483 0.44 16.08 -14.54
CA PRO A 483 0.45 16.71 -15.86
C PRO A 483 1.42 16.08 -16.87
N ASP A 484 2.48 15.42 -16.41
CA ASP A 484 3.50 14.78 -17.25
C ASP A 484 3.22 13.28 -17.51
N TYR A 485 1.96 12.83 -17.36
CA TYR A 485 1.62 11.42 -17.58
C TYR A 485 1.30 11.09 -19.04
N HIS A 486 2.35 10.86 -19.84
CA HIS A 486 2.21 10.63 -21.29
C HIS A 486 1.28 9.47 -21.68
N ALA A 487 1.15 8.43 -20.84
CA ALA A 487 0.31 7.26 -21.13
C ALA A 487 -1.18 7.64 -21.14
N ALA A 488 -1.63 8.41 -20.15
CA ALA A 488 -2.99 8.92 -20.09
C ALA A 488 -3.30 9.90 -21.22
N LEU A 489 -2.35 10.74 -21.62
CA LEU A 489 -2.53 11.62 -22.80
C LEU A 489 -2.69 10.83 -24.10
N ASN A 490 -1.85 9.81 -24.32
CA ASN A 490 -1.99 8.92 -25.48
C ASN A 490 -3.35 8.20 -25.49
N ASN A 491 -3.75 7.64 -24.36
CA ASN A 491 -5.01 6.92 -24.24
C ASN A 491 -6.22 7.85 -24.40
N TRP A 492 -6.13 9.08 -23.88
CA TRP A 492 -7.16 10.10 -24.08
C TRP A 492 -7.29 10.49 -25.55
N GLY A 493 -6.18 10.70 -26.26
CA GLY A 493 -6.22 10.95 -27.71
C GLY A 493 -6.89 9.81 -28.47
N LEU A 494 -6.62 8.56 -28.08
CA LEU A 494 -7.24 7.39 -28.70
C LEU A 494 -8.75 7.34 -28.45
N THR A 495 -9.18 7.58 -27.21
CA THR A 495 -10.60 7.65 -26.85
C THR A 495 -11.33 8.78 -27.59
N LEU A 496 -10.70 9.95 -27.76
CA LEU A 496 -11.24 11.04 -28.58
C LEU A 496 -11.36 10.66 -30.06
N SER A 497 -10.39 9.93 -30.59
CA SER A 497 -10.44 9.42 -31.97
C SER A 497 -11.61 8.45 -32.15
N ASN A 498 -11.84 7.56 -31.17
CA ASN A 498 -12.98 6.64 -31.19
C ASN A 498 -14.33 7.37 -31.07
N LEU A 499 -14.41 8.44 -30.28
CA LEU A 499 -15.60 9.31 -30.23
C LEU A 499 -15.86 9.98 -31.58
N ALA A 500 -14.81 10.38 -32.29
CA ALA A 500 -14.94 11.02 -33.61
C ALA A 500 -15.54 10.07 -34.65
N GLU A 501 -15.20 8.78 -34.61
CA GLU A 501 -15.79 7.75 -35.49
C GLU A 501 -17.31 7.60 -35.30
N GLN A 502 -17.83 7.97 -34.13
CA GLN A 502 -19.25 7.88 -33.77
C GLN A 502 -19.94 9.25 -33.73
N ALA A 503 -19.31 10.30 -34.26
CA ALA A 503 -19.85 11.64 -34.20
C ALA A 503 -21.04 11.83 -35.16
N ASP A 504 -22.04 12.60 -34.72
CA ASP A 504 -23.26 12.86 -35.50
C ASP A 504 -23.02 13.70 -36.78
N SER A 505 -21.87 14.38 -36.87
CA SER A 505 -21.49 15.18 -38.05
C SER A 505 -19.98 15.23 -38.27
N PRO A 506 -19.53 15.43 -39.53
CA PRO A 506 -18.11 15.60 -39.85
C PRO A 506 -17.44 16.73 -39.07
N GLU A 507 -18.14 17.84 -38.83
CA GLU A 507 -17.59 18.97 -38.07
C GLU A 507 -17.28 18.59 -36.62
N ASN A 508 -18.19 17.86 -35.97
CA ASN A 508 -17.96 17.35 -34.62
C ASN A 508 -16.84 16.31 -34.60
N ALA A 509 -16.77 15.43 -35.60
CA ALA A 509 -15.68 14.47 -35.74
C ALA A 509 -14.32 15.18 -35.85
N ASN A 510 -14.24 16.23 -36.67
CA ASN A 510 -13.03 17.01 -36.86
C ASN A 510 -12.56 17.69 -35.57
N VAL A 511 -13.47 18.29 -34.79
CA VAL A 511 -13.13 18.88 -33.47
C VAL A 511 -12.53 17.83 -32.53
N LEU A 512 -13.11 16.63 -32.48
CA LEU A 512 -12.60 15.53 -31.64
C LEU A 512 -11.23 15.03 -32.11
N LEU A 513 -11.02 14.92 -33.43
CA LEU A 513 -9.74 14.52 -34.00
C LEU A 513 -8.65 15.58 -33.80
N GLU A 514 -8.98 16.87 -33.88
CA GLU A 514 -8.06 17.96 -33.55
C GLU A 514 -7.64 17.90 -32.07
N GLN A 515 -8.60 17.70 -31.16
CA GLN A 515 -8.30 17.50 -29.74
C GLN A 515 -7.45 16.25 -29.51
N ALA A 516 -7.70 15.16 -30.24
CA ALA A 516 -6.88 13.95 -30.18
C ALA A 516 -5.42 14.25 -30.61
N CYS A 517 -5.23 14.97 -31.71
CA CYS A 517 -3.91 15.43 -32.18
C CYS A 517 -3.18 16.25 -31.11
N GLU A 518 -3.86 17.17 -30.43
CA GLU A 518 -3.29 17.93 -29.31
C GLU A 518 -2.82 17.02 -28.17
N LYS A 519 -3.60 15.99 -27.80
CA LYS A 519 -3.22 15.04 -26.75
C LYS A 519 -2.00 14.21 -27.13
N TYR A 520 -1.94 13.72 -28.38
CA TYR A 520 -0.75 13.01 -28.87
C TYR A 520 0.49 13.91 -28.90
N GLN A 521 0.34 15.16 -29.34
CA GLN A 521 1.43 16.13 -29.32
C GLN A 521 1.94 16.38 -27.90
N GLN A 522 1.04 16.54 -26.93
CA GLN A 522 1.41 16.68 -25.51
C GLN A 522 2.13 15.43 -25.01
N ALA A 523 1.61 14.23 -25.30
CA ALA A 523 2.25 12.96 -24.93
C ALA A 523 3.68 12.85 -25.48
N LEU A 524 3.90 13.24 -26.73
CA LEU A 524 5.20 13.19 -27.40
C LEU A 524 6.15 14.31 -26.96
N THR A 525 5.62 15.45 -26.50
CA THR A 525 6.44 16.50 -25.87
C THR A 525 7.09 15.98 -24.58
N ILE A 526 6.35 15.16 -23.81
CA ILE A 526 6.85 14.52 -22.59
C ILE A 526 7.75 13.31 -22.92
N LYS A 527 7.29 12.46 -23.86
CA LYS A 527 7.99 11.23 -24.25
C LYS A 527 8.10 11.12 -25.77
N PRO A 528 9.18 11.67 -26.37
CA PRO A 528 9.35 11.74 -27.83
C PRO A 528 9.48 10.38 -28.53
N ASP A 529 9.88 9.33 -27.80
CA ASP A 529 10.10 7.98 -28.32
C ASP A 529 8.87 7.05 -28.22
N LYS A 530 7.66 7.61 -28.06
CA LYS A 530 6.41 6.84 -27.98
C LYS A 530 5.82 6.55 -29.36
N HIS A 531 6.32 5.51 -30.03
CA HIS A 531 5.88 5.09 -31.37
C HIS A 531 4.36 4.85 -31.50
N GLU A 532 3.67 4.38 -30.46
CA GLU A 532 2.22 4.18 -30.49
C GLU A 532 1.46 5.51 -30.62
N ALA A 533 1.92 6.56 -29.92
CA ALA A 533 1.32 7.89 -30.00
C ALA A 533 1.55 8.52 -31.39
N LEU A 534 2.71 8.31 -32.00
CA LEU A 534 2.99 8.75 -33.37
C LEU A 534 2.07 8.05 -34.38
N ASN A 535 1.91 6.74 -34.27
CA ASN A 535 0.99 5.99 -35.13
C ASN A 535 -0.45 6.48 -34.99
N ASN A 536 -0.92 6.65 -33.75
CA ASN A 536 -2.29 7.08 -33.51
C ASN A 536 -2.52 8.54 -33.95
N TRP A 537 -1.51 9.40 -33.81
CA TRP A 537 -1.56 10.76 -34.34
C TRP A 537 -1.61 10.76 -35.87
N GLY A 538 -0.78 9.95 -36.53
CA GLY A 538 -0.86 9.78 -37.99
C GLY A 538 -2.24 9.32 -38.44
N SER A 539 -2.89 8.43 -37.67
CA SER A 539 -4.24 7.95 -37.98
C SER A 539 -5.28 9.06 -37.85
N ALA A 540 -5.22 9.86 -36.77
CA ALA A 540 -6.12 10.99 -36.58
C ALA A 540 -5.95 12.06 -37.67
N LEU A 541 -4.71 12.35 -38.08
CA LEU A 541 -4.40 13.25 -39.19
C LEU A 541 -4.94 12.71 -40.53
N GLY A 542 -4.82 11.41 -40.79
CA GLY A 542 -5.38 10.77 -41.98
C GLY A 542 -6.91 10.88 -42.04
N ASN A 543 -7.58 10.73 -40.90
CA ASN A 543 -9.03 10.91 -40.81
C ASN A 543 -9.43 12.38 -41.05
N LEU A 544 -8.71 13.34 -40.47
CA LEU A 544 -8.91 14.77 -40.75
C LEU A 544 -8.68 15.10 -42.24
N ALA A 545 -7.67 14.49 -42.86
CA ALA A 545 -7.36 14.70 -44.27
C ALA A 545 -8.51 14.26 -45.20
N GLN A 546 -9.17 13.14 -44.88
CA GLN A 546 -10.33 12.66 -45.65
C GLN A 546 -11.54 13.60 -45.55
N GLN A 547 -11.65 14.37 -44.47
CA GLN A 547 -12.73 15.32 -44.20
C GLN A 547 -12.35 16.77 -44.50
N ALA A 548 -11.21 17.01 -45.16
CA ALA A 548 -10.74 18.35 -45.44
C ALA A 548 -11.59 19.07 -46.50
N ASP A 549 -11.81 20.38 -46.32
CA ASP A 549 -12.66 21.19 -47.20
C ASP A 549 -12.12 21.31 -48.63
N ASN A 550 -10.81 21.09 -48.81
CA ASN A 550 -10.14 21.20 -50.10
C ASN A 550 -8.93 20.26 -50.19
N SER A 551 -8.53 19.98 -51.43
CA SER A 551 -7.46 19.03 -51.75
C SER A 551 -6.09 19.47 -51.20
N GLU A 552 -5.76 20.77 -51.19
CA GLU A 552 -4.48 21.27 -50.68
C GLU A 552 -4.32 20.96 -49.18
N GLN A 553 -5.38 21.22 -48.39
CA GLN A 553 -5.42 20.87 -46.97
C GLN A 553 -5.39 19.36 -46.74
N SER A 554 -6.13 18.59 -47.55
CA SER A 554 -6.16 17.12 -47.48
C SER A 554 -4.75 16.54 -47.68
N ILE A 555 -4.06 16.96 -48.74
CA ILE A 555 -2.69 16.56 -49.07
C ILE A 555 -1.75 16.90 -47.92
N ALA A 556 -1.79 18.14 -47.40
CA ALA A 556 -0.91 18.58 -46.31
C ALA A 556 -1.11 17.77 -45.01
N LEU A 557 -2.34 17.33 -44.72
CA LEU A 557 -2.64 16.49 -43.56
C LEU A 557 -2.17 15.04 -43.77
N PHE A 558 -2.36 14.48 -44.96
CA PHE A 558 -1.83 13.15 -45.31
C PHE A 558 -0.29 13.12 -45.27
N GLU A 559 0.39 14.15 -45.77
CA GLU A 559 1.85 14.26 -45.69
C GLU A 559 2.35 14.31 -44.25
N GLN A 560 1.66 15.06 -43.37
CA GLN A 560 1.96 15.05 -41.94
C GLN A 560 1.72 13.67 -41.30
N ALA A 561 0.65 12.97 -41.69
CA ALA A 561 0.40 11.62 -41.22
C ALA A 561 1.53 10.65 -41.63
N VAL A 562 1.99 10.73 -42.88
CA VAL A 562 3.16 9.99 -43.39
C VAL A 562 4.40 10.27 -42.54
N GLU A 563 4.68 11.54 -42.21
CA GLU A 563 5.80 11.91 -41.34
C GLU A 563 5.70 11.24 -39.96
N LYS A 564 4.50 11.20 -39.35
CA LYS A 564 4.31 10.53 -38.05
C LYS A 564 4.55 9.04 -38.14
N TYR A 565 4.08 8.37 -39.19
CA TYR A 565 4.37 6.94 -39.38
C TYR A 565 5.86 6.67 -39.62
N GLN A 566 6.53 7.51 -40.42
CA GLN A 566 7.98 7.44 -40.61
C GLN A 566 8.73 7.55 -39.28
N GLN A 567 8.35 8.51 -38.43
CA GLN A 567 8.92 8.66 -37.09
C GLN A 567 8.64 7.43 -36.23
N ALA A 568 7.40 6.89 -36.24
CA ALA A 568 7.05 5.69 -35.49
C ALA A 568 7.91 4.48 -35.90
N ILE A 569 8.11 4.26 -37.21
CA ILE A 569 8.95 3.18 -37.74
C ILE A 569 10.44 3.42 -37.48
N SER A 570 10.90 4.67 -37.45
CA SER A 570 12.29 4.97 -37.08
C SER A 570 12.61 4.59 -35.63
N ILE A 571 11.63 4.72 -34.73
CA ILE A 571 11.74 4.31 -33.32
C ILE A 571 11.55 2.80 -33.17
N LYS A 572 10.54 2.24 -33.86
CA LYS A 572 10.21 0.82 -33.82
C LYS A 572 10.05 0.23 -35.24
N PRO A 573 11.15 -0.30 -35.82
CA PRO A 573 11.14 -0.79 -37.20
C PRO A 573 10.21 -1.98 -37.46
N ASP A 574 9.87 -2.76 -36.44
CA ASP A 574 9.02 -3.95 -36.52
C ASP A 574 7.52 -3.66 -36.25
N TYR A 575 7.10 -2.39 -36.30
CA TYR A 575 5.71 -2.01 -36.00
C TYR A 575 4.77 -2.11 -37.22
N HIS A 576 4.33 -3.33 -37.53
CA HIS A 576 3.48 -3.64 -38.68
C HIS A 576 2.20 -2.78 -38.80
N ALA A 577 1.58 -2.39 -37.68
CA ALA A 577 0.38 -1.54 -37.69
C ALA A 577 0.65 -0.16 -38.32
N ALA A 578 1.78 0.48 -37.97
CA ALA A 578 2.16 1.75 -38.57
C ALA A 578 2.54 1.61 -40.05
N LEU A 579 3.14 0.49 -40.46
CA LEU A 579 3.40 0.22 -41.89
C LEU A 579 2.09 0.07 -42.69
N ASN A 580 1.10 -0.64 -42.16
CA ASN A 580 -0.22 -0.74 -42.80
C ASN A 580 -0.88 0.63 -42.92
N ASN A 581 -0.93 1.39 -41.83
CA ASN A 581 -1.60 2.69 -41.82
C ASN A 581 -0.86 3.73 -42.70
N TRP A 582 0.47 3.62 -42.79
CA TRP A 582 1.27 4.38 -43.73
C TRP A 582 0.93 4.01 -45.18
N GLY A 583 0.88 2.71 -45.52
CA GLY A 583 0.45 2.26 -46.84
C GLY A 583 -0.94 2.79 -47.21
N LEU A 584 -1.90 2.73 -46.27
CA LEU A 584 -3.26 3.23 -46.49
C LEU A 584 -3.28 4.73 -46.73
N THR A 585 -2.48 5.48 -45.98
CA THR A 585 -2.34 6.93 -46.13
C THR A 585 -1.72 7.29 -47.48
N LEU A 586 -0.72 6.52 -47.96
CA LEU A 586 -0.16 6.70 -49.30
C LEU A 586 -1.18 6.38 -50.40
N SER A 587 -1.98 5.31 -50.24
CA SER A 587 -3.08 5.00 -51.16
C SER A 587 -4.12 6.11 -51.22
N ASN A 588 -4.46 6.75 -50.10
CA ASN A 588 -5.39 7.88 -50.07
C ASN A 588 -4.76 9.14 -50.69
N LEU A 589 -3.47 9.40 -50.43
CA LEU A 589 -2.74 10.50 -51.05
C LEU A 589 -2.64 10.34 -52.57
N ALA A 590 -2.50 9.10 -53.07
CA ALA A 590 -2.49 8.81 -54.50
C ALA A 590 -3.80 9.20 -55.20
N GLN A 591 -4.95 9.09 -54.51
CA GLN A 591 -6.24 9.53 -55.06
C GLN A 591 -6.33 11.06 -55.21
N GLN A 592 -5.51 11.80 -54.47
CA GLN A 592 -5.42 13.26 -54.53
C GLN A 592 -4.28 13.76 -55.43
N ALA A 593 -3.54 12.84 -56.08
CA ALA A 593 -2.39 13.20 -56.90
C ALA A 593 -2.80 14.01 -58.14
N ASP A 594 -1.93 14.94 -58.49
CA ASP A 594 -2.05 15.86 -59.62
C ASP A 594 -1.78 15.21 -60.98
N SER A 595 -1.18 14.02 -61.01
CA SER A 595 -1.04 13.20 -62.22
C SER A 595 -1.07 11.69 -61.93
N PRO A 596 -1.43 10.86 -62.92
CA PRO A 596 -1.38 9.39 -62.80
C PRO A 596 0.01 8.87 -62.45
N GLU A 597 1.08 9.50 -62.95
CA GLU A 597 2.46 9.10 -62.65
C GLU A 597 2.78 9.29 -61.16
N ASN A 598 2.37 10.43 -60.58
CA ASN A 598 2.53 10.69 -59.15
C ASN A 598 1.68 9.73 -58.30
N ALA A 599 0.44 9.46 -58.73
CA ALA A 599 -0.43 8.47 -58.09
C ALA A 599 0.21 7.08 -58.07
N ASN A 600 0.78 6.65 -59.19
CA ASN A 600 1.42 5.34 -59.31
C ASN A 600 2.63 5.21 -58.39
N VAL A 601 3.49 6.24 -58.30
CA VAL A 601 4.63 6.25 -57.35
C VAL A 601 4.16 6.07 -55.90
N LEU A 602 3.08 6.76 -55.51
CA LEU A 602 2.51 6.64 -54.16
C LEU A 602 1.91 5.26 -53.91
N LEU A 603 1.21 4.67 -54.90
CA LEU A 603 0.65 3.33 -54.80
C LEU A 603 1.72 2.24 -54.75
N GLU A 604 2.81 2.39 -55.51
CA GLU A 604 3.98 1.50 -55.44
C GLU A 604 4.62 1.54 -54.04
N GLN A 605 4.82 2.75 -53.50
CA GLN A 605 5.29 2.91 -52.12
C GLN A 605 4.32 2.28 -51.11
N ALA A 606 3.00 2.42 -51.31
CA ALA A 606 2.01 1.77 -50.46
C ALA A 606 2.16 0.24 -50.49
N CYS A 607 2.30 -0.35 -51.68
CA CYS A 607 2.57 -1.78 -51.85
C CYS A 607 3.83 -2.23 -51.10
N GLU A 608 4.92 -1.47 -51.15
CA GLU A 608 6.13 -1.76 -50.37
C GLU A 608 5.87 -1.77 -48.87
N LYS A 609 5.06 -0.83 -48.35
CA LYS A 609 4.72 -0.79 -46.91
C LYS A 609 3.85 -1.98 -46.50
N TYR A 610 2.86 -2.36 -47.30
CA TYR A 610 2.05 -3.55 -47.03
C TYR A 610 2.91 -4.83 -47.07
N GLN A 611 3.82 -4.93 -48.03
CA GLN A 611 4.78 -6.04 -48.11
C GLN A 611 5.68 -6.10 -46.86
N GLN A 612 6.20 -4.96 -46.39
CA GLN A 612 6.98 -4.89 -45.16
C GLN A 612 6.14 -5.31 -43.94
N ALA A 613 4.90 -4.82 -43.83
CA ALA A 613 3.98 -5.20 -42.75
C ALA A 613 3.73 -6.71 -42.72
N LEU A 614 3.50 -7.34 -43.88
CA LEU A 614 3.26 -8.78 -44.01
C LEU A 614 4.52 -9.63 -43.82
N THR A 615 5.70 -9.07 -44.08
CA THR A 615 6.98 -9.73 -43.76
C THR A 615 7.15 -9.86 -42.23
N LEU A 616 6.69 -8.87 -41.47
CA LEU A 616 6.73 -8.87 -40.01
C LEU A 616 5.61 -9.72 -39.41
N LYS A 617 4.40 -9.65 -39.99
CA LYS A 617 3.24 -10.41 -39.54
C LYS A 617 2.40 -10.87 -40.72
N THR A 618 2.53 -12.15 -41.06
CA THR A 618 1.98 -12.75 -42.28
C THR A 618 0.46 -12.95 -42.27
N ASP A 619 -0.17 -12.98 -41.10
CA ASP A 619 -1.58 -13.34 -40.89
C ASP A 619 -2.50 -12.11 -40.72
N LYS A 620 -2.43 -11.16 -41.65
CA LYS A 620 -3.20 -9.90 -41.60
C LYS A 620 -4.08 -9.68 -42.83
N HIS A 621 -5.34 -10.07 -42.72
CA HIS A 621 -6.33 -9.98 -43.80
C HIS A 621 -6.62 -8.53 -44.22
N GLU A 622 -6.61 -7.57 -43.29
CA GLU A 622 -6.82 -6.15 -43.60
C GLU A 622 -5.68 -5.56 -44.44
N VAL A 623 -4.44 -5.97 -44.15
CA VAL A 623 -3.25 -5.53 -44.90
C VAL A 623 -3.27 -6.10 -46.32
N LEU A 624 -3.69 -7.35 -46.47
CA LEU A 624 -3.82 -8.02 -47.77
C LEU A 624 -4.91 -7.39 -48.64
N ASP A 625 -6.07 -7.04 -48.06
CA ASP A 625 -7.14 -6.33 -48.77
C ASP A 625 -6.70 -4.92 -49.23
N ASN A 626 -6.04 -4.18 -48.35
CA ASN A 626 -5.48 -2.86 -48.68
C ASN A 626 -4.41 -2.96 -49.78
N TRP A 627 -3.55 -3.99 -49.74
CA TRP A 627 -2.56 -4.23 -50.78
C TRP A 627 -3.20 -4.61 -52.11
N GLY A 628 -4.19 -5.51 -52.09
CA GLY A 628 -4.97 -5.86 -53.28
C GLY A 628 -5.64 -4.62 -53.89
N SER A 629 -6.15 -3.72 -53.06
CA SER A 629 -6.79 -2.48 -53.50
C SER A 629 -5.79 -1.54 -54.16
N ALA A 630 -4.60 -1.37 -53.57
CA ALA A 630 -3.53 -0.57 -54.18
C ALA A 630 -3.05 -1.15 -55.53
N LEU A 631 -2.92 -2.47 -55.63
CA LEU A 631 -2.59 -3.16 -56.88
C LEU A 631 -3.68 -3.00 -57.94
N GLY A 632 -4.96 -3.07 -57.54
CA GLY A 632 -6.09 -2.82 -58.44
C GLY A 632 -6.10 -1.40 -59.00
N ASN A 633 -5.78 -0.41 -58.16
CA ASN A 633 -5.66 0.98 -58.60
C ASN A 633 -4.48 1.17 -59.58
N LEU A 634 -3.32 0.55 -59.31
CA LEU A 634 -2.20 0.51 -60.26
C LEU A 634 -2.59 -0.16 -61.57
N ALA A 635 -3.37 -1.25 -61.51
CA ALA A 635 -3.80 -1.99 -62.69
C ALA A 635 -4.70 -1.15 -63.61
N GLN A 636 -5.55 -0.29 -63.04
CA GLN A 636 -6.41 0.61 -63.81
C GLN A 636 -5.62 1.72 -64.54
N GLN A 637 -4.44 2.08 -64.02
CA GLN A 637 -3.58 3.13 -64.57
C GLN A 637 -2.40 2.56 -65.38
N ALA A 638 -2.39 1.26 -65.68
CA ALA A 638 -1.29 0.61 -66.38
C ALA A 638 -1.19 1.07 -67.84
N ASP A 639 0.04 1.22 -68.34
CA ASP A 639 0.33 1.70 -69.71
C ASP A 639 -0.17 0.75 -70.80
N ASN A 640 -0.32 -0.54 -70.46
CA ASN A 640 -0.73 -1.57 -71.39
C ASN A 640 -1.52 -2.69 -70.68
N SER A 641 -2.28 -3.45 -71.48
CA SER A 641 -3.16 -4.50 -70.97
C SER A 641 -2.41 -5.66 -70.30
N GLU A 642 -1.21 -6.04 -70.78
CA GLU A 642 -0.42 -7.11 -70.17
C GLU A 642 -0.04 -6.76 -68.72
N GLN A 643 0.42 -5.53 -68.48
CA GLN A 643 0.72 -5.03 -67.16
C GLN A 643 -0.54 -4.89 -66.29
N SER A 644 -1.65 -4.40 -66.85
CA SER A 644 -2.94 -4.30 -66.15
C SER A 644 -3.41 -5.66 -65.65
N ILE A 645 -3.40 -6.67 -66.52
CA ILE A 645 -3.78 -8.05 -66.20
C ILE A 645 -2.88 -8.59 -65.09
N ALA A 646 -1.56 -8.46 -65.22
CA ALA A 646 -0.63 -8.97 -64.21
C ALA A 646 -0.81 -8.33 -62.82
N LEU A 647 -1.19 -7.05 -62.75
CA LEU A 647 -1.47 -6.36 -61.50
C LEU A 647 -2.81 -6.78 -60.90
N PHE A 648 -3.86 -6.93 -61.72
CA PHE A 648 -5.15 -7.46 -61.25
C PHE A 648 -5.04 -8.92 -60.76
N GLU A 649 -4.25 -9.77 -61.43
CA GLU A 649 -3.98 -11.14 -60.97
C GLU A 649 -3.28 -11.16 -59.61
N GLN A 650 -2.31 -10.28 -59.39
CA GLN A 650 -1.69 -10.12 -58.07
C GLN A 650 -2.69 -9.62 -57.02
N ALA A 651 -3.58 -8.68 -57.37
CA ALA A 651 -4.63 -8.21 -56.47
C ALA A 651 -5.56 -9.36 -56.05
N VAL A 652 -6.01 -10.18 -57.02
CA VAL A 652 -6.80 -11.39 -56.79
C VAL A 652 -6.10 -12.33 -55.81
N GLU A 653 -4.80 -12.58 -55.99
CA GLU A 653 -4.01 -13.41 -55.07
C GLU A 653 -4.04 -12.86 -53.63
N LYS A 654 -3.92 -11.54 -53.45
CA LYS A 654 -3.97 -10.92 -52.11
C LYS A 654 -5.35 -11.05 -51.48
N TYR A 655 -6.43 -10.84 -52.23
CA TYR A 655 -7.77 -11.03 -51.69
C TYR A 655 -8.04 -12.50 -51.33
N GLN A 656 -7.60 -13.45 -52.16
CA GLN A 656 -7.70 -14.88 -51.83
C GLN A 656 -6.96 -15.23 -50.54
N GLN A 657 -5.76 -14.67 -50.33
CA GLN A 657 -5.02 -14.80 -49.07
C GLN A 657 -5.81 -14.18 -47.91
N ALA A 658 -6.39 -12.99 -48.08
CA ALA A 658 -7.21 -12.35 -47.04
C ALA A 658 -8.42 -13.21 -46.63
N ILE A 659 -9.15 -13.77 -47.62
CA ILE A 659 -10.31 -14.64 -47.39
C ILE A 659 -9.91 -16.00 -46.81
N SER A 660 -8.71 -16.50 -47.11
CA SER A 660 -8.20 -17.72 -46.47
C SER A 660 -7.97 -17.54 -44.96
N ILE A 661 -7.64 -16.31 -44.53
CA ILE A 661 -7.44 -15.95 -43.11
C ILE A 661 -8.79 -15.63 -42.46
N LYS A 662 -9.64 -14.85 -43.14
CA LYS A 662 -10.97 -14.44 -42.68
C LYS A 662 -12.02 -14.67 -43.77
N PRO A 663 -12.69 -15.84 -43.78
CA PRO A 663 -13.63 -16.21 -44.84
C PRO A 663 -14.86 -15.30 -44.97
N ASP A 664 -15.23 -14.59 -43.90
CA ASP A 664 -16.37 -13.70 -43.82
C ASP A 664 -15.99 -12.21 -43.97
N PHE A 665 -14.83 -11.90 -44.57
CA PHE A 665 -14.41 -10.52 -44.77
C PHE A 665 -15.05 -9.92 -46.04
N HIS A 666 -16.16 -9.22 -45.84
CA HIS A 666 -16.99 -8.63 -46.90
C HIS A 666 -16.18 -7.79 -47.90
N ASN A 667 -15.35 -6.85 -47.43
CA ASN A 667 -14.62 -5.92 -48.30
C ASN A 667 -13.69 -6.64 -49.28
N ALA A 668 -12.91 -7.61 -48.79
CA ALA A 668 -12.03 -8.40 -49.64
C ALA A 668 -12.81 -9.26 -50.66
N LEU A 669 -13.96 -9.84 -50.30
CA LEU A 669 -14.81 -10.57 -51.26
C LEU A 669 -15.35 -9.64 -52.35
N ASN A 670 -15.78 -8.45 -51.97
CA ASN A 670 -16.32 -7.45 -52.88
C ASN A 670 -15.25 -6.90 -53.83
N ASN A 671 -14.07 -6.58 -53.29
CA ASN A 671 -12.92 -6.10 -54.05
C ASN A 671 -12.34 -7.20 -54.96
N TRP A 672 -12.34 -8.45 -54.50
CA TRP A 672 -11.96 -9.61 -55.30
C TRP A 672 -12.87 -9.80 -56.51
N GLY A 673 -14.19 -9.75 -56.31
CA GLY A 673 -15.16 -9.85 -57.40
C GLY A 673 -15.03 -8.72 -58.43
N ASN A 674 -14.74 -7.50 -57.96
CA ASN A 674 -14.46 -6.38 -58.86
C ASN A 674 -13.15 -6.58 -59.66
N ALA A 675 -12.07 -7.03 -59.01
CA ALA A 675 -10.81 -7.32 -59.69
C ALA A 675 -10.97 -8.41 -60.78
N LEU A 676 -11.70 -9.48 -60.47
CA LEU A 676 -12.04 -10.54 -61.45
C LEU A 676 -12.92 -10.02 -62.59
N SER A 677 -13.89 -9.14 -62.31
CA SER A 677 -14.70 -8.51 -63.36
C SER A 677 -13.85 -7.66 -64.30
N ASN A 678 -12.84 -6.97 -63.79
CA ASN A 678 -11.89 -6.22 -64.63
C ASN A 678 -10.97 -7.14 -65.44
N LEU A 679 -10.53 -8.27 -64.89
CA LEU A 679 -9.82 -9.31 -65.66
C LEU A 679 -10.68 -9.88 -66.78
N ALA A 680 -11.97 -10.12 -66.53
CA ALA A 680 -12.89 -10.63 -67.55
C ALA A 680 -13.01 -9.70 -68.77
N LYS A 681 -13.04 -8.38 -68.55
CA LYS A 681 -13.11 -7.38 -69.63
C LYS A 681 -11.85 -7.38 -70.51
N GLN A 682 -10.72 -7.82 -69.97
CA GLN A 682 -9.42 -7.84 -70.65
C GLN A 682 -9.00 -9.24 -71.11
N ALA A 683 -9.85 -10.26 -70.94
CA ALA A 683 -9.47 -11.64 -71.24
C ALA A 683 -9.22 -11.89 -72.74
N ASP A 684 -8.23 -12.73 -73.04
CA ASP A 684 -7.81 -13.04 -74.42
C ASP A 684 -8.89 -13.80 -75.22
N ASN A 685 -9.76 -14.52 -74.53
CA ASN A 685 -10.79 -15.35 -75.14
C ASN A 685 -12.06 -15.46 -74.28
N PRO A 686 -13.22 -15.82 -74.88
CA PRO A 686 -14.49 -15.88 -74.17
C PRO A 686 -14.54 -16.90 -73.03
N GLU A 687 -13.87 -18.04 -73.14
CA GLU A 687 -13.87 -19.07 -72.08
C GLU A 687 -13.18 -18.56 -70.80
N GLN A 688 -12.08 -17.82 -70.97
CA GLN A 688 -11.38 -17.18 -69.86
C GLN A 688 -12.22 -16.05 -69.23
N ALA A 689 -12.85 -15.21 -70.06
CA ALA A 689 -13.76 -14.16 -69.57
C ALA A 689 -14.91 -14.75 -68.74
N GLU A 690 -15.54 -15.83 -69.23
CA GLU A 690 -16.64 -16.51 -68.55
C GLU A 690 -16.19 -17.13 -67.22
N ARG A 691 -14.98 -17.72 -67.19
CA ARG A 691 -14.39 -18.22 -65.94
C ARG A 691 -14.21 -17.12 -64.91
N TYR A 692 -13.61 -15.98 -65.28
CA TYR A 692 -13.42 -14.86 -64.37
C TYR A 692 -14.73 -14.27 -63.86
N LEU A 693 -15.75 -14.13 -64.73
CA LEU A 693 -17.08 -13.66 -64.31
C LEU A 693 -17.78 -14.65 -63.37
N GLN A 694 -17.60 -15.96 -63.57
CA GLN A 694 -18.16 -16.96 -62.68
C GLN A 694 -17.50 -16.90 -61.29
N GLU A 695 -16.17 -16.82 -61.24
CA GLU A 695 -15.43 -16.64 -59.98
C GLU A 695 -15.82 -15.32 -59.29
N ALA A 696 -15.99 -14.24 -60.06
CA ALA A 696 -16.41 -12.94 -59.53
C ALA A 696 -17.79 -13.04 -58.87
N LYS A 697 -18.73 -13.69 -59.56
CA LYS A 697 -20.09 -13.93 -59.07
C LYS A 697 -20.09 -14.75 -57.78
N ASP A 698 -19.26 -15.79 -57.69
CA ASP A 698 -19.18 -16.64 -56.50
C ASP A 698 -18.64 -15.89 -55.27
N ALA A 699 -17.60 -15.06 -55.46
CA ALA A 699 -17.08 -14.18 -54.41
C ALA A 699 -18.15 -13.16 -53.94
N LEU A 700 -18.83 -12.51 -54.89
CA LEU A 700 -19.85 -11.50 -54.62
C LEU A 700 -21.15 -12.08 -54.00
N LEU A 701 -21.54 -13.30 -54.37
CA LEU A 701 -22.63 -14.02 -53.71
C LEU A 701 -22.27 -14.41 -52.27
N THR A 702 -20.98 -14.62 -51.98
CA THR A 702 -20.51 -14.84 -50.61
C THR A 702 -20.54 -13.53 -49.82
N ALA A 703 -20.12 -12.41 -50.43
CA ALA A 703 -20.23 -11.07 -49.85
C ALA A 703 -21.68 -10.71 -49.50
N GLU A 704 -22.63 -10.98 -50.39
CA GLU A 704 -24.07 -10.75 -50.16
C GLU A 704 -24.61 -11.47 -48.92
N LYS A 705 -24.12 -12.67 -48.60
CA LYS A 705 -24.59 -13.40 -47.40
C LYS A 705 -24.17 -12.73 -46.11
N ILE A 706 -23.12 -11.91 -46.15
CA ILE A 706 -22.56 -11.20 -45.00
C ILE A 706 -23.23 -9.82 -44.90
N GLU A 707 -23.24 -9.05 -45.99
CA GLU A 707 -23.89 -7.75 -46.09
C GLU A 707 -24.91 -7.74 -47.25
N PRO A 708 -26.18 -8.14 -47.01
CA PRO A 708 -27.18 -8.27 -48.07
C PRO A 708 -27.61 -6.93 -48.69
N ASN A 709 -27.23 -5.82 -48.05
CA ASN A 709 -27.56 -4.47 -48.46
C ASN A 709 -26.45 -3.82 -49.31
N ASN A 710 -25.29 -4.44 -49.44
CA ASN A 710 -24.12 -3.90 -50.16
C ASN A 710 -23.77 -4.77 -51.37
N VAL A 711 -24.64 -4.73 -52.39
CA VAL A 711 -24.63 -5.70 -53.52
C VAL A 711 -24.44 -5.04 -54.89
N TYR A 712 -23.85 -3.83 -54.93
CA TYR A 712 -23.68 -3.08 -56.19
C TYR A 712 -22.78 -3.81 -57.19
N ASN A 713 -21.60 -4.26 -56.77
CA ASN A 713 -20.68 -4.99 -57.65
C ASN A 713 -21.28 -6.31 -58.14
N LEU A 714 -22.15 -6.95 -57.33
CA LEU A 714 -22.91 -8.12 -57.76
C LEU A 714 -23.92 -7.77 -58.86
N ALA A 715 -24.57 -6.60 -58.78
CA ALA A 715 -25.41 -6.09 -59.85
C ALA A 715 -24.63 -5.84 -61.14
N CYS A 716 -23.44 -5.22 -61.05
CA CYS A 716 -22.54 -5.03 -62.18
C CYS A 716 -22.15 -6.37 -62.81
N CYS A 717 -21.80 -7.38 -62.00
CA CYS A 717 -21.50 -8.73 -62.48
C CYS A 717 -22.70 -9.38 -63.20
N TYR A 718 -23.94 -9.18 -62.72
CA TYR A 718 -25.15 -9.65 -63.40
C TYR A 718 -25.39 -8.93 -64.74
N SER A 719 -25.12 -7.63 -64.81
CA SER A 719 -25.16 -6.88 -66.07
C SER A 719 -24.12 -7.41 -67.07
N LEU A 720 -22.87 -7.61 -66.65
CA LEU A 720 -21.80 -8.16 -67.51
C LEU A 720 -22.13 -9.57 -68.05
N THR A 721 -22.84 -10.38 -67.26
CA THR A 721 -23.30 -11.73 -67.64
C THR A 721 -24.69 -11.75 -68.29
N LYS A 722 -25.26 -10.57 -68.64
CA LYS A 722 -26.56 -10.40 -69.31
C LYS A 722 -27.77 -10.99 -68.56
N GLN A 723 -27.68 -11.11 -67.24
CA GLN A 723 -28.74 -11.52 -66.33
C GLN A 723 -29.50 -10.27 -65.85
N THR A 724 -30.39 -9.74 -66.70
CA THR A 724 -31.00 -8.41 -66.53
C THR A 724 -31.96 -8.32 -65.35
N ASP A 725 -32.71 -9.40 -65.07
CA ASP A 725 -33.69 -9.41 -63.98
C ASP A 725 -33.00 -9.45 -62.61
N GLU A 726 -31.94 -10.24 -62.48
CA GLU A 726 -31.10 -10.31 -61.29
C GLU A 726 -30.37 -8.98 -61.06
N CYS A 727 -29.81 -8.38 -62.11
CA CYS A 727 -29.19 -7.04 -62.03
C CYS A 727 -30.18 -6.00 -61.48
N LYS A 728 -31.40 -5.95 -62.03
CA LYS A 728 -32.46 -5.05 -61.57
C LYS A 728 -32.78 -5.27 -60.08
N GLN A 729 -32.93 -6.52 -59.66
CA GLN A 729 -33.22 -6.84 -58.26
C GLN A 729 -32.12 -6.32 -57.33
N LYS A 730 -30.85 -6.56 -57.64
CA LYS A 730 -29.73 -6.08 -56.81
C LYS A 730 -29.63 -4.56 -56.76
N LEU A 731 -29.83 -3.85 -57.87
CA LEU A 731 -29.85 -2.38 -57.85
C LEU A 731 -31.02 -1.82 -57.03
N LEU A 732 -32.19 -2.46 -57.06
CA LEU A 732 -33.32 -2.08 -56.20
C LEU A 732 -33.04 -2.38 -54.72
N THR A 733 -32.33 -3.46 -54.41
CA THR A 733 -31.84 -3.72 -53.05
C THR A 733 -30.95 -2.57 -52.58
N CYS A 734 -29.96 -2.16 -53.37
CA CYS A 734 -29.10 -1.04 -53.04
C CYS A 734 -29.88 0.27 -52.85
N LEU A 735 -30.88 0.53 -53.71
CA LEU A 735 -31.74 1.71 -53.57
C LEU A 735 -32.50 1.69 -52.25
N SER A 736 -33.11 0.55 -51.90
CA SER A 736 -33.90 0.40 -50.67
C SER A 736 -33.05 0.51 -49.40
N ALA A 737 -31.78 0.15 -49.48
CA ALA A 737 -30.82 0.22 -48.39
C ALA A 737 -30.02 1.52 -48.35
N ASN A 738 -30.26 2.46 -49.28
CA ASN A 738 -29.51 3.71 -49.43
C ASN A 738 -27.99 3.50 -49.64
N THR A 739 -27.62 2.42 -50.34
CA THR A 739 -26.24 2.06 -50.71
C THR A 739 -26.01 2.15 -52.23
N LEU A 740 -27.01 2.60 -52.98
CA LEU A 740 -26.91 2.79 -54.43
C LEU A 740 -25.98 3.99 -54.73
N PRO A 741 -25.02 3.85 -55.66
CA PRO A 741 -24.23 4.98 -56.11
C PRO A 741 -25.10 6.10 -56.71
N ASN A 742 -24.56 7.31 -56.73
CA ASN A 742 -25.27 8.46 -57.24
C ASN A 742 -25.59 8.32 -58.74
N LYS A 743 -26.54 9.13 -59.20
CA LYS A 743 -27.01 9.11 -60.59
C LYS A 743 -25.89 9.24 -61.63
N GLN A 744 -24.88 10.07 -61.36
CA GLN A 744 -23.76 10.26 -62.29
C GLN A 744 -22.97 8.97 -62.45
N HIS A 745 -22.56 8.35 -61.33
CA HIS A 745 -21.83 7.08 -61.34
C HIS A 745 -22.58 5.99 -62.11
N LEU A 746 -23.87 5.80 -61.81
CA LEU A 746 -24.71 4.79 -62.50
C LEU A 746 -24.82 5.04 -64.01
N THR A 747 -24.78 6.30 -64.44
CA THR A 747 -24.90 6.67 -65.85
C THR A 747 -23.56 6.49 -66.60
N GLU A 748 -22.44 6.56 -65.89
CA GLU A 748 -21.10 6.50 -66.46
C GLU A 748 -20.46 5.10 -66.34
N ASP A 749 -20.89 4.28 -65.40
CA ASP A 749 -20.32 2.95 -65.13
C ASP A 749 -20.51 2.00 -66.34
N PRO A 750 -19.42 1.63 -67.04
CA PRO A 750 -19.48 0.77 -68.22
C PRO A 750 -20.01 -0.64 -67.90
N ASP A 751 -19.97 -1.08 -66.64
CA ASP A 751 -20.42 -2.42 -66.27
C ASP A 751 -21.94 -2.57 -66.36
N LEU A 752 -22.66 -1.44 -66.41
CA LEU A 752 -24.10 -1.36 -66.56
C LEU A 752 -24.57 -1.16 -68.01
N ASP A 753 -23.67 -1.16 -69.00
CA ASP A 753 -24.01 -0.93 -70.42
C ASP A 753 -25.07 -1.92 -70.96
N ASN A 754 -25.05 -3.17 -70.50
CA ASN A 754 -26.01 -4.20 -70.92
C ASN A 754 -27.44 -3.95 -70.41
N VAL A 755 -27.63 -3.07 -69.41
CA VAL A 755 -28.95 -2.76 -68.82
C VAL A 755 -29.37 -1.30 -69.00
N ARG A 756 -28.44 -0.40 -69.34
CA ARG A 756 -28.65 1.05 -69.40
C ARG A 756 -29.79 1.50 -70.34
N HIS A 757 -30.04 0.73 -71.40
CA HIS A 757 -31.06 1.01 -72.40
C HIS A 757 -32.47 0.53 -72.02
N LEU A 758 -32.62 -0.15 -70.88
CA LEU A 758 -33.90 -0.71 -70.43
C LEU A 758 -34.72 0.33 -69.65
N ASP A 759 -36.04 0.36 -69.87
CA ASP A 759 -36.94 1.36 -69.28
C ASP A 759 -36.83 1.43 -67.74
N TRP A 760 -36.73 0.28 -67.08
CA TRP A 760 -36.64 0.22 -65.62
C TRP A 760 -35.36 0.88 -65.06
N PHE A 761 -34.28 0.92 -65.85
CA PHE A 761 -33.03 1.56 -65.42
C PHE A 761 -33.18 3.07 -65.43
N SER A 762 -33.92 3.62 -66.40
CA SER A 762 -34.27 5.04 -66.43
C SER A 762 -35.12 5.44 -65.21
N GLU A 763 -36.09 4.60 -64.83
CA GLU A 763 -36.89 4.80 -63.61
C GLU A 763 -36.05 4.72 -62.32
N LEU A 764 -35.00 3.89 -62.30
CA LEU A 764 -34.07 3.80 -61.18
C LEU A 764 -33.26 5.10 -61.04
N LEU A 765 -32.75 5.65 -62.16
CA LEU A 765 -31.99 6.90 -62.17
C LEU A 765 -32.80 8.14 -61.75
N GLU A 766 -34.13 8.11 -61.83
CA GLU A 766 -35.00 9.15 -61.29
C GLU A 766 -35.11 9.09 -59.76
N LYS A 767 -34.85 7.91 -59.18
CA LYS A 767 -34.92 7.65 -57.73
C LYS A 767 -33.55 7.71 -57.06
N ALA A 768 -32.47 7.58 -57.81
CA ALA A 768 -31.11 7.76 -57.33
C ALA A 768 -30.87 9.25 -57.03
N SER A 769 -30.71 9.57 -55.75
CA SER A 769 -30.37 10.92 -55.26
C SER A 769 -28.95 11.36 -55.63
#